data_AF-A0A1E4FKY6-F1
#
_entry.id   AF-A0A1E4FKY6-F1
#
_cell.length_a   1.000
_cell.length_b   1.000
_cell.length_c   1.000
_cell.angle_alpha   90.00
_cell.angle_beta   90.00
_cell.angle_gamma   90.00
#
_symmetry.space_group_name_H-M   'P 1'
#
loop_
_entity.id
_entity.type
_entity.pdbx_description
1 polymer ?
#
loop_
_entity_poly.entity_id
_entity_poly.type
_entity_poly.pdbx_seq_one_letter_code
_entity_poly.pdbx_strand_id
1 'polypeptide(L)'
;MNLSIQRASEIAGVSKTTIAKAVRAGRIQASHLRDGQVLVHPNSLEAWIEKRFHEEGGTHDPKMISLREASELVKMRYGAVTDYVKRGTLSTHTNPAGRFILDRQEFEEWRKSLPPLREEMDPNVRWYTFQDIAELVGLNNSVIKFSAEKGELRATPCRTPYHSFVVDEAEVQRWLQERSKKFPQAELHGQRLSLEAAAARFGVTITVLRLGIKRGAIPFCKQMSEGGSYPYIVGSEDVEAYVKARASDDAWTLHKAAEFIGMEYTLLVKVSRLKQLPSRVDRHPNIGPRRIVDPDELMAWLAVQPVAYRKEAAHLPNLATVAEAARLSLSMESTVREAIRNGSLRAWKEQIPRRALDSWLKKRGFEPSWKQEKNTEWMRTISAAKLVDVCKGTICEWIRRKKVVSKGVGRRRLVQRESVLAQAARLDGEPRQAPEFAQLWRPGTKLTLDSYTSREAARLSGMTPHGAHAALVKARLKSKGKDGRSLLYPRKAIERWLLERFHQQGETLGQEQISLRDAAQATGRSVTYLRTQIAQGKLARQRNPAGELVLSRRDLELWMEARGPAPQRMNPAVRYTSALQIAEQLGLNFNTVHRHIRKGALQAVRGPHGAWMVSDEALAAWKASKPFQIVASRLRART
;
A
#
# COMPACT_ATOMS: atom_id res chain seq x y z
N MET A 1 40.30 -12.28 45.33
CA MET A 1 40.97 -12.89 44.17
C MET A 1 40.14 -12.60 42.91
N ASN A 2 40.77 -12.28 41.79
CA ASN A 2 40.05 -12.06 40.53
C ASN A 2 39.64 -13.41 39.89
N LEU A 3 38.57 -13.40 39.09
CA LEU A 3 37.95 -14.60 38.51
C LEU A 3 38.32 -14.75 37.04
N SER A 4 38.56 -15.97 36.57
CA SER A 4 38.62 -16.21 35.12
C SER A 4 37.24 -15.96 34.49
N ILE A 5 37.19 -15.66 33.19
CA ILE A 5 35.91 -15.52 32.45
C ILE A 5 35.06 -16.79 32.60
N GLN A 6 35.68 -17.97 32.63
CA GLN A 6 34.98 -19.24 32.84
C GLN A 6 34.28 -19.25 34.20
N ARG A 7 34.99 -18.95 35.28
CA ARG A 7 34.42 -18.96 36.62
C ARG A 7 33.35 -17.88 36.79
N ALA A 8 33.56 -16.70 36.21
CA ALA A 8 32.57 -15.62 36.20
C ALA A 8 31.28 -16.00 35.46
N SER A 9 31.39 -16.76 34.38
CA SER A 9 30.28 -17.31 33.59
C SER A 9 29.43 -18.30 34.40
N GLU A 10 30.09 -19.19 35.15
CA GLU A 10 29.42 -20.14 36.06
C GLU A 10 28.66 -19.42 37.17
N ILE A 11 29.31 -18.47 37.86
CA ILE A 11 28.69 -17.72 38.96
C ILE A 11 27.48 -16.91 38.48
N ALA A 12 27.58 -16.27 37.32
CA ALA A 12 26.51 -15.46 36.76
C ALA A 12 25.40 -16.28 36.06
N GLY A 13 25.57 -17.61 35.91
CA GLY A 13 24.62 -18.47 35.21
C GLY A 13 24.43 -18.15 33.72
N VAL A 14 25.44 -17.60 33.05
CA VAL A 14 25.35 -17.08 31.67
C VAL A 14 26.55 -17.51 30.84
N SER A 15 26.49 -17.42 29.51
CA SER A 15 27.60 -17.87 28.65
C SER A 15 28.89 -17.05 28.81
N LYS A 16 30.06 -17.69 28.61
CA LYS A 16 31.39 -17.03 28.56
C LYS A 16 31.41 -15.83 27.60
N THR A 17 30.74 -15.96 26.46
CA THR A 17 30.64 -14.90 25.44
C THR A 17 29.90 -13.67 25.95
N THR A 18 28.88 -13.85 26.81
CA THR A 18 28.14 -12.76 27.42
C THR A 18 29.01 -11.99 28.42
N ILE A 19 29.76 -12.71 29.26
CA ILE A 19 30.73 -12.09 30.18
C ILE A 19 31.80 -11.33 29.42
N ALA A 20 32.42 -11.95 28.40
CA ALA A 20 33.45 -11.30 27.59
C ALA A 20 32.93 -10.04 26.85
N LYS A 21 31.65 -10.04 26.43
CA LYS A 21 31.01 -8.86 25.84
C LYS A 21 30.75 -7.76 26.87
N ALA A 22 30.32 -8.12 28.08
CA ALA A 22 30.09 -7.16 29.16
C ALA A 22 31.40 -6.50 29.63
N VAL A 23 32.49 -7.26 29.71
CA VAL A 23 33.84 -6.75 29.99
C VAL A 23 34.29 -5.78 28.90
N ARG A 24 34.22 -6.17 27.62
CA ARG A 24 34.57 -5.29 26.49
C ARG A 24 33.74 -4.01 26.42
N ALA A 25 32.50 -4.06 26.88
CA ALA A 25 31.61 -2.90 26.94
C ALA A 25 31.84 -2.03 28.20
N GLY A 26 32.84 -2.35 29.03
CA GLY A 26 33.14 -1.62 30.28
C GLY A 26 32.08 -1.77 31.37
N ARG A 27 31.17 -2.75 31.26
CA ARG A 27 30.11 -2.99 32.25
C ARG A 27 30.57 -3.85 33.42
N ILE A 28 31.63 -4.62 33.21
CA ILE A 28 32.32 -5.42 34.21
C ILE A 28 33.80 -5.01 34.17
N GLN A 29 34.35 -4.62 35.30
CA GLN A 29 35.78 -4.32 35.44
C GLN A 29 36.57 -5.64 35.39
N ALA A 30 37.64 -5.64 34.60
CA ALA A 30 38.56 -6.76 34.51
C ALA A 30 40.01 -6.27 34.40
N SER A 31 40.94 -7.04 34.95
CA SER A 31 42.37 -6.88 34.78
C SER A 31 42.87 -7.73 33.61
N HIS A 32 43.76 -7.18 32.80
CA HIS A 32 44.41 -7.89 31.70
C HIS A 32 45.83 -8.26 32.11
N LEU A 33 46.14 -9.56 32.11
CA LEU A 33 47.49 -10.06 32.33
C LEU A 33 48.33 -9.98 31.04
N ARG A 34 49.66 -10.01 31.20
CA ARG A 34 50.62 -9.87 30.08
C ARG A 34 50.53 -11.00 29.05
N ASP A 35 50.02 -12.16 29.44
CA ASP A 35 49.76 -13.33 28.60
C ASP A 35 48.42 -13.24 27.82
N GLY A 36 47.69 -12.12 27.97
CA GLY A 36 46.38 -11.90 27.36
C GLY A 36 45.21 -12.49 28.14
N GLN A 37 45.44 -13.10 29.32
CA GLN A 37 44.37 -13.60 30.17
C GLN A 37 43.58 -12.44 30.79
N VAL A 38 42.25 -12.54 30.75
CA VAL A 38 41.33 -11.53 31.32
C VAL A 38 40.77 -12.06 32.65
N LEU A 39 41.04 -11.33 33.73
CA LEU A 39 40.59 -11.65 35.08
C LEU A 39 39.54 -10.64 35.54
N VAL A 40 38.31 -11.10 35.77
CA VAL A 40 37.15 -10.32 36.18
C VAL A 40 37.20 -9.99 37.68
N HIS A 41 36.93 -8.74 38.04
CA HIS A 41 36.82 -8.34 39.45
C HIS A 41 35.49 -8.84 40.04
N PRO A 42 35.49 -9.58 41.18
CA PRO A 42 34.28 -10.16 41.77
C PRO A 42 33.19 -9.12 42.07
N ASN A 43 33.53 -8.03 42.76
CA ASN A 43 32.56 -7.00 43.13
C ASN A 43 31.91 -6.34 41.91
N SER A 44 32.68 -6.17 40.82
CA SER A 44 32.12 -5.62 39.57
C SER A 44 31.24 -6.63 38.84
N LEU A 45 31.53 -7.94 38.96
CA LEU A 45 30.67 -8.99 38.43
C LEU A 45 29.36 -9.05 39.22
N GLU A 46 29.40 -9.01 40.54
CA GLU A 46 28.22 -8.97 41.42
C GLU A 46 27.35 -7.76 41.12
N ALA A 47 27.93 -6.56 41.06
CA ALA A 47 27.20 -5.34 40.68
C ALA A 47 26.55 -5.44 39.29
N TRP A 48 27.21 -6.12 38.35
CA TRP A 48 26.67 -6.36 37.01
C TRP A 48 25.54 -7.40 37.02
N ILE A 49 25.68 -8.49 37.77
CA ILE A 49 24.63 -9.50 37.97
C ILE A 49 23.39 -8.85 38.58
N GLU A 50 23.56 -8.06 39.64
CA GLU A 50 22.48 -7.35 40.33
C GLU A 50 21.77 -6.36 39.41
N LYS A 51 22.54 -5.55 38.67
CA LYS A 51 21.98 -4.65 37.68
C LYS A 51 21.18 -5.41 36.61
N ARG A 52 21.72 -6.53 36.13
CA ARG A 52 21.05 -7.35 35.12
C ARG A 52 19.77 -7.99 35.65
N PHE A 53 19.78 -8.51 36.87
CA PHE A 53 18.61 -9.05 37.56
C PHE A 53 17.46 -8.02 37.55
N HIS A 54 17.75 -6.77 37.90
CA HIS A 54 16.77 -5.69 37.80
C HIS A 54 16.43 -5.30 36.36
N GLU A 55 17.37 -5.26 35.42
CA GLU A 55 17.10 -4.96 34.01
C GLU A 55 16.13 -5.98 33.37
N GLU A 56 16.16 -7.24 33.83
CA GLU A 56 15.24 -8.32 33.46
C GLU A 56 13.89 -8.26 34.19
N GLY A 57 13.73 -7.31 35.13
CA GLY A 57 12.50 -7.07 35.89
C GLY A 57 12.47 -7.70 37.28
N GLY A 58 13.58 -8.31 37.73
CA GLY A 58 13.71 -8.91 39.05
C GLY A 58 13.62 -7.90 40.20
N THR A 59 13.24 -8.42 41.37
CA THR A 59 13.11 -7.69 42.64
C THR A 59 13.51 -8.61 43.79
N HIS A 60 14.21 -8.06 44.79
CA HIS A 60 14.54 -8.79 46.02
C HIS A 60 13.45 -8.65 47.09
N ASP A 61 12.50 -7.73 46.90
CA ASP A 61 11.35 -7.60 47.79
C ASP A 61 10.37 -8.76 47.55
N PRO A 62 10.15 -9.67 48.52
CA PRO A 62 9.24 -10.79 48.37
C PRO A 62 7.77 -10.37 48.25
N LYS A 63 7.43 -9.14 48.65
CA LYS A 63 6.08 -8.57 48.46
C LYS A 63 5.83 -8.11 47.03
N MET A 64 6.87 -8.08 46.20
CA MET A 64 6.77 -7.69 44.81
C MET A 64 6.91 -8.91 43.90
N ILE A 65 6.38 -8.80 42.69
CA ILE A 65 6.52 -9.82 41.65
C ILE A 65 6.87 -9.17 40.31
N SER A 66 7.82 -9.77 39.60
CA SER A 66 8.18 -9.29 38.26
C SER A 66 7.05 -9.56 37.27
N LEU A 67 6.88 -8.71 36.25
CA LEU A 67 5.90 -8.97 35.18
C LEU A 67 6.13 -10.30 34.46
N ARG A 68 7.37 -10.80 34.45
CA ARG A 68 7.74 -12.07 33.82
C ARG A 68 7.21 -13.25 34.64
N GLU A 69 7.55 -13.28 35.92
CA GLU A 69 7.06 -14.28 36.87
C GLU A 69 5.53 -14.26 36.95
N ALA A 70 4.93 -13.06 37.03
CA ALA A 70 3.50 -12.87 36.98
C ALA A 70 2.88 -13.52 35.72
N SER A 71 3.48 -13.29 34.54
CA SER A 71 2.99 -13.88 33.29
C SER A 71 3.08 -15.41 33.25
N GLU A 72 4.10 -15.99 33.89
CA GLU A 72 4.27 -17.44 34.01
C GLU A 72 3.21 -18.02 34.97
N LEU A 73 2.96 -17.39 36.12
CA LEU A 73 1.96 -17.83 37.10
C LEU A 73 0.52 -17.81 36.56
N VAL A 74 0.17 -16.83 35.73
CA VAL A 74 -1.15 -16.77 35.08
C VAL A 74 -1.19 -17.49 33.73
N LYS A 75 -0.10 -18.13 33.30
CA LYS A 75 0.06 -18.77 31.96
C LYS A 75 -0.38 -17.86 30.80
N MET A 76 -0.06 -16.56 30.89
CA MET A 76 -0.38 -15.56 29.87
C MET A 76 0.89 -15.02 29.22
N ARG A 77 0.78 -14.43 28.03
CA ARG A 77 1.91 -13.71 27.43
C ARG A 77 2.30 -12.51 28.27
N TYR A 78 3.61 -12.27 28.41
CA TYR A 78 4.15 -11.07 29.06
C TYR A 78 3.50 -9.76 28.59
N GLY A 79 3.30 -9.62 27.26
CA GLY A 79 2.64 -8.45 26.68
C GLY A 79 1.19 -8.26 27.14
N ALA A 80 0.47 -9.35 27.38
CA ALA A 80 -0.91 -9.30 27.85
C ALA A 80 -0.99 -8.78 29.30
N VAL A 81 -0.17 -9.32 30.21
CA VAL A 81 -0.06 -8.80 31.60
C VAL A 81 0.36 -7.33 31.60
N THR A 82 1.31 -6.96 30.74
CA THR A 82 1.72 -5.56 30.56
C THR A 82 0.57 -4.65 30.12
N ASP A 83 -0.38 -5.16 29.33
CA ASP A 83 -1.54 -4.38 28.90
C ASP A 83 -2.56 -4.16 30.01
N TYR A 84 -2.70 -5.08 30.97
CA TYR A 84 -3.50 -4.85 32.19
C TYR A 84 -2.90 -3.77 33.08
N VAL A 85 -1.58 -3.77 33.23
CA VAL A 85 -0.82 -2.69 33.88
C VAL A 85 -1.10 -1.35 33.21
N LYS A 86 -0.97 -1.26 31.88
CA LYS A 86 -1.20 0.01 31.15
C LYS A 86 -2.63 0.51 31.27
N ARG A 87 -3.60 -0.38 31.49
CA ARG A 87 -5.01 -0.04 31.71
C ARG A 87 -5.29 0.39 33.15
N GLY A 88 -4.32 0.30 34.05
CA GLY A 88 -4.48 0.63 35.46
C GLY A 88 -5.26 -0.41 36.25
N THR A 89 -5.36 -1.65 35.76
CA THR A 89 -6.04 -2.76 36.47
C THR A 89 -5.17 -3.36 37.57
N LEU A 90 -3.85 -3.18 37.47
CA LEU A 90 -2.87 -3.61 38.46
C LEU A 90 -2.00 -2.41 38.83
N SER A 91 -1.78 -2.18 40.11
CA SER A 91 -0.82 -1.19 40.59
C SER A 91 0.59 -1.59 40.19
N THR A 92 1.41 -0.59 39.87
CA THR A 92 2.79 -0.81 39.46
C THR A 92 3.77 0.00 40.26
N HIS A 93 4.86 -0.66 40.62
CA HIS A 93 6.06 -0.05 41.15
C HIS A 93 7.19 -0.19 40.12
N THR A 94 8.30 0.49 40.35
CA THR A 94 9.49 0.34 39.51
C THR A 94 10.65 -0.16 40.33
N ASN A 95 11.34 -1.19 39.84
CA ASN A 95 12.61 -1.62 40.43
C ASN A 95 13.74 -0.61 40.12
N PRO A 96 14.97 -0.78 40.67
CA PRO A 96 16.08 0.15 40.45
C PRO A 96 16.48 0.37 38.98
N ALA A 97 16.18 -0.59 38.09
CA ALA A 97 16.40 -0.45 36.64
C ALA A 97 15.24 0.26 35.91
N GLY A 98 14.21 0.72 36.63
CA GLY A 98 13.03 1.37 36.07
C GLY A 98 12.07 0.41 35.37
N ARG A 99 12.13 -0.90 35.66
CA ARG A 99 11.20 -1.90 35.14
C ARG A 99 9.98 -2.01 36.05
N PHE A 100 8.81 -2.22 35.45
CA PHE A 100 7.58 -2.43 36.20
C PHE A 100 7.63 -3.76 36.97
N ILE A 101 7.28 -3.67 38.24
CA ILE A 101 7.01 -4.78 39.16
C ILE A 101 5.64 -4.55 39.79
N LEU A 102 4.98 -5.62 40.22
CA LEU A 102 3.63 -5.59 40.77
C LEU A 102 3.66 -5.90 42.26
N ASP A 103 2.71 -5.37 43.01
CA ASP A 103 2.41 -5.89 44.35
C ASP A 103 1.90 -7.33 44.24
N ARG A 104 2.51 -8.25 45.02
CA ARG A 104 2.23 -9.69 44.93
C ARG A 104 0.84 -10.02 45.47
N GLN A 105 0.37 -9.34 46.52
CA GLN A 105 -0.95 -9.59 47.09
C GLN A 105 -2.05 -9.14 46.13
N GLU A 106 -1.95 -7.91 45.61
CA GLU A 106 -2.89 -7.40 44.61
C GLU A 106 -2.90 -8.27 43.35
N PHE A 107 -1.72 -8.72 42.91
CA PHE A 107 -1.61 -9.63 41.78
C PHE A 107 -2.33 -10.97 42.01
N GLU A 108 -2.22 -11.57 43.20
CA GLU A 108 -2.91 -12.83 43.52
C GLU A 108 -4.44 -12.64 43.63
N GLU A 109 -4.91 -11.51 44.14
CA GLU A 109 -6.33 -11.15 44.14
C GLU A 109 -6.85 -10.97 42.71
N TRP A 110 -6.12 -10.23 41.87
CA TRP A 110 -6.42 -10.09 40.45
C TRP A 110 -6.41 -11.45 39.73
N ARG A 111 -5.44 -12.32 40.04
CA ARG A 111 -5.33 -13.66 39.45
C ARG A 111 -6.57 -14.52 39.72
N LYS A 112 -7.19 -14.40 40.90
CA LYS A 112 -8.45 -15.08 41.23
C LYS A 112 -9.64 -14.55 40.42
N SER A 113 -9.59 -13.31 39.97
CA SER A 113 -10.63 -12.72 39.11
C SER A 113 -10.49 -13.10 37.62
N LEU A 114 -9.39 -13.73 37.23
CA LEU A 114 -9.15 -14.11 35.84
C LEU A 114 -10.06 -15.27 35.41
N PRO A 115 -10.40 -15.35 34.12
CA PRO A 115 -11.06 -16.53 33.58
C PRO A 115 -10.27 -17.82 33.84
N PRO A 116 -10.95 -18.98 33.91
CA PRO A 116 -10.29 -20.26 34.11
C PRO A 116 -9.35 -20.60 32.95
N LEU A 117 -8.29 -21.34 33.22
CA LEU A 117 -7.48 -21.99 32.19
C LEU A 117 -8.32 -23.05 31.46
N ARG A 118 -7.94 -23.37 30.24
CA ARG A 118 -8.58 -24.47 29.49
C ARG A 118 -8.57 -25.79 30.26
N GLU A 119 -7.50 -26.05 31.01
CA GLU A 119 -7.32 -27.23 31.87
C GLU A 119 -8.23 -27.21 33.12
N GLU A 120 -8.70 -26.03 33.53
CA GLU A 120 -9.60 -25.84 34.68
C GLU A 120 -11.08 -25.86 34.26
N MET A 121 -11.37 -25.88 32.95
CA MET A 121 -12.73 -26.02 32.41
C MET A 121 -13.23 -27.46 32.63
N ASP A 122 -14.55 -27.67 32.61
CA ASP A 122 -15.14 -29.02 32.74
C ASP A 122 -14.55 -29.99 31.70
N PRO A 123 -13.83 -31.05 32.14
CA PRO A 123 -13.18 -31.99 31.23
C PRO A 123 -14.17 -32.85 30.44
N ASN A 124 -15.43 -32.95 30.87
CA ASN A 124 -16.47 -33.69 30.17
C ASN A 124 -17.09 -32.90 29.01
N VAL A 125 -16.83 -31.60 28.94
CA VAL A 125 -17.31 -30.73 27.86
C VAL A 125 -16.20 -30.51 26.86
N ARG A 126 -16.48 -30.73 25.58
CA ARG A 126 -15.56 -30.39 24.52
C ARG A 126 -15.63 -28.89 24.21
N TRP A 127 -14.52 -28.20 24.43
CA TRP A 127 -14.39 -26.77 24.20
C TRP A 127 -13.66 -26.46 22.89
N TYR A 128 -14.28 -25.63 22.07
CA TYR A 128 -13.72 -25.13 20.81
C TYR A 128 -13.28 -23.68 20.95
N THR A 129 -12.08 -23.36 20.46
CA THR A 129 -11.70 -21.96 20.23
C THR A 129 -12.42 -21.41 19.00
N PHE A 130 -12.51 -20.09 18.84
CA PHE A 130 -13.04 -19.51 17.60
C PHE A 130 -12.29 -19.95 16.34
N GLN A 131 -11.00 -20.28 16.47
CA GLN A 131 -10.21 -20.81 15.38
C GLN A 131 -10.64 -22.25 15.04
N ASP A 132 -10.83 -23.10 16.05
CA ASP A 132 -11.29 -24.47 15.86
C ASP A 132 -12.68 -24.50 15.18
N ILE A 133 -13.59 -23.60 15.60
CA ILE A 133 -14.90 -23.46 14.96
C ILE A 133 -14.75 -23.00 13.53
N ALA A 134 -13.95 -21.95 13.29
CA ALA A 134 -13.68 -21.41 11.96
C ALA A 134 -13.20 -22.49 10.98
N GLU A 135 -12.28 -23.35 11.42
CA GLU A 135 -11.78 -24.48 10.65
C GLU A 135 -12.84 -25.57 10.45
N LEU A 136 -13.56 -25.96 11.51
CA LEU A 136 -14.60 -26.97 11.47
C LEU A 136 -15.71 -26.63 10.46
N VAL A 137 -16.12 -25.37 10.42
CA VAL A 137 -17.30 -24.92 9.66
C VAL A 137 -16.94 -24.22 8.36
N GLY A 138 -15.64 -24.05 8.08
CA GLY A 138 -15.17 -23.33 6.93
C GLY A 138 -15.50 -21.83 6.95
N LEU A 139 -15.55 -21.17 8.11
CA LEU A 139 -15.86 -19.74 8.24
C LEU A 139 -14.66 -18.94 8.75
N ASN A 140 -14.68 -17.62 8.54
CA ASN A 140 -13.58 -16.78 8.99
C ASN A 140 -13.75 -16.53 10.49
N ASN A 141 -12.65 -16.57 11.25
CA ASN A 141 -12.64 -16.29 12.69
C ASN A 141 -13.37 -14.96 13.04
N SER A 142 -13.28 -13.94 12.17
CA SER A 142 -14.04 -12.68 12.32
C SER A 142 -15.56 -12.85 12.29
N VAL A 143 -16.09 -13.80 11.51
CA VAL A 143 -17.53 -14.12 11.46
C VAL A 143 -17.96 -14.79 12.76
N ILE A 144 -17.16 -15.74 13.25
CA ILE A 144 -17.39 -16.43 14.53
C ILE A 144 -17.39 -15.40 15.67
N LYS A 145 -16.36 -14.54 15.71
CA LYS A 145 -16.24 -13.46 16.69
C LYS A 145 -17.43 -12.51 16.63
N PHE A 146 -17.87 -12.12 15.44
CA PHE A 146 -19.03 -11.24 15.28
C PHE A 146 -20.34 -11.88 15.74
N SER A 147 -20.54 -13.19 15.47
CA SER A 147 -21.68 -13.92 16.01
C SER A 147 -21.63 -14.01 17.54
N ALA A 148 -20.44 -14.17 18.12
CA ALA A 148 -20.28 -14.14 19.58
C ALA A 148 -20.56 -12.74 20.17
N GLU A 149 -20.04 -11.68 19.56
CA GLU A 149 -20.29 -10.29 19.96
C GLU A 149 -21.78 -9.91 19.87
N LYS A 150 -22.52 -10.51 18.94
CA LYS A 150 -23.98 -10.37 18.82
C LYS A 150 -24.79 -11.22 19.79
N GLY A 151 -24.15 -12.11 20.54
CA GLY A 151 -24.82 -13.08 21.40
C GLY A 151 -25.51 -14.22 20.65
N GLU A 152 -25.23 -14.39 19.35
CA GLU A 152 -25.74 -15.53 18.56
C GLU A 152 -25.00 -16.82 18.91
N LEU A 153 -23.73 -16.71 19.30
CA LEU A 153 -22.85 -17.79 19.74
C LEU A 153 -22.35 -17.49 21.16
N ARG A 154 -22.82 -18.23 22.16
CA ARG A 154 -22.43 -18.03 23.55
C ARG A 154 -20.98 -18.47 23.74
N ALA A 155 -20.11 -17.52 24.02
CA ALA A 155 -18.69 -17.78 24.19
C ALA A 155 -18.27 -17.48 25.63
N THR A 156 -17.56 -18.42 26.24
CA THR A 156 -17.05 -18.32 27.60
C THR A 156 -15.62 -17.77 27.56
N PRO A 157 -15.29 -16.74 28.35
CA PRO A 157 -13.91 -16.28 28.48
C PRO A 157 -13.03 -17.41 29.01
N CYS A 158 -11.87 -17.64 28.38
CA CYS A 158 -10.91 -18.64 28.84
C CYS A 158 -9.50 -18.06 28.81
N ARG A 159 -8.72 -18.36 29.85
CA ARG A 159 -7.35 -17.92 29.97
C ARG A 159 -6.47 -18.81 29.09
N THR A 160 -5.99 -18.21 28.02
CA THR A 160 -4.94 -18.76 27.14
C THR A 160 -3.90 -17.68 26.88
N PRO A 161 -2.71 -18.03 26.35
CA PRO A 161 -1.68 -17.04 26.01
C PRO A 161 -2.17 -15.90 25.10
N TYR A 162 -3.30 -16.08 24.40
CA TYR A 162 -3.86 -15.13 23.44
C TYR A 162 -5.18 -14.49 23.88
N HIS A 163 -5.67 -14.75 25.10
CA HIS A 163 -7.03 -14.41 25.53
C HIS A 163 -8.08 -14.87 24.52
N SER A 164 -8.40 -16.16 24.57
CA SER A 164 -9.41 -16.74 23.70
C SER A 164 -10.74 -16.87 24.43
N PHE A 165 -11.82 -16.57 23.73
CA PHE A 165 -13.10 -17.14 24.09
C PHE A 165 -13.14 -18.58 23.58
N VAL A 166 -13.78 -19.44 24.35
CA VAL A 166 -14.09 -20.82 23.97
C VAL A 166 -15.60 -20.99 23.94
N VAL A 167 -16.06 -21.95 23.15
CA VAL A 167 -17.47 -22.26 22.98
C VAL A 167 -17.63 -23.75 23.23
N ASP A 168 -18.67 -24.13 23.97
CA ASP A 168 -18.99 -25.53 24.17
C ASP A 168 -19.53 -26.18 22.87
N GLU A 169 -19.34 -27.49 22.72
CA GLU A 169 -19.75 -28.22 21.51
C GLU A 169 -21.26 -28.12 21.24
N ALA A 170 -22.10 -28.22 22.28
CA ALA A 170 -23.55 -28.16 22.14
C ALA A 170 -24.02 -26.82 21.55
N GLU A 171 -23.40 -25.74 21.96
CA GLU A 171 -23.64 -24.38 21.52
C GLU A 171 -23.13 -24.16 20.09
N VAL A 172 -21.97 -24.73 19.72
CA VAL A 172 -21.50 -24.75 18.32
C VAL A 172 -22.53 -25.44 17.43
N GLN A 173 -23.05 -26.60 17.85
CA GLN A 173 -24.06 -27.34 17.09
C GLN A 173 -25.38 -26.57 16.99
N ARG A 174 -25.87 -26.00 18.10
CA ARG A 174 -27.07 -25.14 18.12
C ARG A 174 -26.92 -23.98 17.15
N TRP A 175 -25.80 -23.26 17.24
CA TRP A 175 -25.51 -22.12 16.37
C TRP A 175 -25.44 -22.52 14.89
N LEU A 176 -24.85 -23.66 14.56
CA LEU A 176 -24.81 -24.20 13.20
C LEU A 176 -26.20 -24.50 12.64
N GLN A 177 -27.08 -25.10 13.45
CA GLN A 177 -28.47 -25.38 13.07
C GLN A 177 -29.27 -24.10 12.84
N GLU A 178 -29.11 -23.08 13.68
CA GLU A 178 -29.78 -21.79 13.49
C GLU A 178 -29.23 -21.06 12.27
N ARG A 179 -27.92 -21.15 12.04
CA ARG A 179 -27.26 -20.53 10.91
C ARG A 179 -27.68 -21.16 9.58
N SER A 180 -27.82 -22.48 9.50
CA SER A 180 -28.27 -23.15 8.28
C SER A 180 -29.72 -22.77 7.92
N LYS A 181 -30.58 -22.55 8.93
CA LYS A 181 -31.94 -22.01 8.74
C LYS A 181 -31.92 -20.56 8.24
N LYS A 182 -31.05 -19.70 8.78
CA LYS A 182 -30.91 -18.29 8.38
C LYS A 182 -30.25 -18.10 7.01
N PHE A 183 -29.33 -18.99 6.65
CA PHE A 183 -28.55 -18.93 5.42
C PHE A 183 -28.62 -20.28 4.70
N PRO A 184 -29.77 -20.61 4.09
CA PRO A 184 -29.91 -21.85 3.33
C PRO A 184 -28.84 -21.87 2.24
N GLN A 185 -28.08 -22.95 2.16
CA GLN A 185 -27.15 -23.15 1.06
C GLN A 185 -27.98 -23.31 -0.22
N ALA A 186 -27.63 -22.56 -1.27
CA ALA A 186 -28.28 -22.74 -2.55
C ALA A 186 -28.06 -24.18 -3.03
N GLU A 187 -29.13 -24.86 -3.44
CA GLU A 187 -29.01 -26.14 -4.13
C GLU A 187 -28.28 -25.90 -5.45
N LEU A 188 -27.21 -26.68 -5.67
CA LEU A 188 -26.39 -26.61 -6.86
C LEU A 188 -26.68 -27.84 -7.71
N HIS A 189 -26.98 -27.64 -8.98
CA HIS A 189 -27.33 -28.72 -9.91
C HIS A 189 -26.10 -29.20 -10.70
N GLY A 190 -25.99 -30.52 -10.86
CA GLY A 190 -24.86 -31.16 -11.52
C GLY A 190 -23.55 -31.15 -10.71
N GLN A 191 -22.42 -31.18 -11.43
CA GLN A 191 -21.10 -31.23 -10.81
C GLN A 191 -20.72 -29.90 -10.17
N ARG A 192 -20.22 -29.93 -8.94
CA ARG A 192 -19.70 -28.74 -8.25
C ARG A 192 -18.36 -28.30 -8.85
N LEU A 193 -18.28 -27.07 -9.33
CA LEU A 193 -17.11 -26.50 -9.99
C LEU A 193 -16.67 -25.20 -9.31
N SER A 194 -15.36 -24.97 -9.21
CA SER A 194 -14.82 -23.63 -8.96
C SER A 194 -15.12 -22.70 -10.13
N LEU A 195 -15.09 -21.38 -9.91
CA LEU A 195 -15.26 -20.42 -11.02
C LEU A 195 -14.22 -20.59 -12.11
N GLU A 196 -12.98 -20.92 -11.75
CA GLU A 196 -11.89 -21.17 -12.69
C GLU A 196 -12.20 -22.40 -13.56
N ALA A 197 -12.63 -23.51 -12.94
CA ALA A 197 -12.98 -24.73 -13.64
C ALA A 197 -14.22 -24.56 -14.53
N ALA A 198 -15.26 -23.88 -14.02
CA ALA A 198 -16.46 -23.55 -14.79
C ALA A 198 -16.13 -22.62 -15.98
N ALA A 199 -15.32 -21.59 -15.76
CA ALA A 199 -14.88 -20.68 -16.82
C ALA A 199 -14.14 -21.42 -17.94
N ALA A 200 -13.22 -22.31 -17.58
CA ALA A 200 -12.51 -23.14 -18.54
C ALA A 200 -13.44 -24.10 -19.29
N ARG A 201 -14.32 -24.82 -18.58
CA ARG A 201 -15.23 -25.81 -19.16
C ARG A 201 -16.23 -25.21 -20.14
N PHE A 202 -16.84 -24.08 -19.80
CA PHE A 202 -17.90 -23.45 -20.61
C PHE A 202 -17.38 -22.35 -21.54
N GLY A 203 -16.06 -22.15 -21.64
CA GLY A 203 -15.45 -21.17 -22.54
C GLY A 203 -15.80 -19.70 -22.21
N VAL A 204 -16.14 -19.41 -20.95
CA VAL A 204 -16.49 -18.07 -20.47
C VAL A 204 -15.44 -17.51 -19.51
N THR A 205 -15.47 -16.20 -19.22
CA THR A 205 -14.52 -15.61 -18.24
C THR A 205 -15.07 -15.69 -16.82
N ILE A 206 -14.19 -15.72 -15.81
CA ILE A 206 -14.60 -15.69 -14.38
C ILE A 206 -15.49 -14.46 -14.07
N THR A 207 -15.23 -13.33 -14.74
CA THR A 207 -16.03 -12.11 -14.60
C THR A 207 -17.50 -12.32 -14.99
N VAL A 208 -17.75 -13.12 -16.02
CA VAL A 208 -19.10 -13.48 -16.49
C VAL A 208 -19.85 -14.25 -15.42
N LEU A 209 -19.19 -15.26 -14.86
CA LEU A 209 -19.79 -16.11 -13.83
C LEU A 209 -20.05 -15.31 -12.56
N ARG A 210 -19.10 -14.46 -12.12
CA ARG A 210 -19.29 -13.54 -11.00
C ARG A 210 -20.46 -12.58 -11.20
N LEU A 211 -20.67 -12.11 -12.43
CA LEU A 211 -21.81 -11.25 -12.74
C LEU A 211 -23.13 -12.02 -12.68
N GLY A 212 -23.18 -13.26 -13.17
CA GLY A 212 -24.33 -14.16 -13.04
C GLY A 212 -24.68 -14.40 -11.56
N ILE A 213 -23.69 -14.74 -10.76
CA ILE A 213 -23.80 -14.89 -9.29
C ILE A 213 -24.32 -13.61 -8.63
N LYS A 214 -23.71 -12.45 -8.91
CA LYS A 214 -24.11 -11.17 -8.31
C LYS A 214 -25.56 -10.79 -8.65
N ARG A 215 -26.08 -11.28 -9.77
CA ARG A 215 -27.45 -11.05 -10.23
C ARG A 215 -28.43 -12.11 -9.76
N GLY A 216 -27.98 -13.13 -9.02
CA GLY A 216 -28.81 -14.26 -8.61
C GLY A 216 -29.19 -15.22 -9.76
N ALA A 217 -28.54 -15.10 -10.92
CA ALA A 217 -28.83 -15.93 -12.10
C ALA A 217 -28.06 -17.26 -12.10
N ILE A 218 -27.05 -17.40 -11.24
CA ILE A 218 -26.32 -18.65 -11.02
C ILE A 218 -26.34 -18.92 -9.51
N PRO A 219 -27.03 -19.97 -9.04
CA PRO A 219 -26.88 -20.50 -7.69
C PRO A 219 -25.41 -20.74 -7.36
N PHE A 220 -25.00 -20.40 -6.14
CA PHE A 220 -23.63 -20.62 -5.70
C PHE A 220 -23.58 -20.98 -4.22
N CYS A 221 -22.55 -21.73 -3.84
CA CYS A 221 -22.13 -21.85 -2.46
C CYS A 221 -20.71 -21.30 -2.29
N LYS A 222 -20.35 -20.90 -1.07
CA LYS A 222 -18.98 -20.53 -0.73
C LYS A 222 -18.37 -21.72 -0.01
N GLN A 223 -17.35 -22.33 -0.59
CA GLN A 223 -16.59 -23.38 0.08
C GLN A 223 -15.26 -22.80 0.54
N MET A 224 -14.83 -23.17 1.75
CA MET A 224 -13.51 -22.75 2.23
C MET A 224 -12.43 -23.60 1.56
N SER A 225 -11.46 -22.93 0.95
CA SER A 225 -10.23 -23.57 0.49
C SER A 225 -9.19 -23.58 1.62
N GLU A 226 -8.25 -24.53 1.59
CA GLU A 226 -7.13 -24.63 2.56
C GLU A 226 -6.32 -23.32 2.71
N GLY A 227 -6.36 -22.44 1.70
CA GLY A 227 -5.71 -21.13 1.73
C GLY A 227 -6.54 -19.99 2.34
N GLY A 228 -7.68 -20.27 2.99
CA GLY A 228 -8.53 -19.25 3.61
C GLY A 228 -9.28 -18.34 2.63
N SER A 229 -9.24 -18.64 1.33
CA SER A 229 -10.06 -17.97 0.32
C SER A 229 -11.41 -18.68 0.20
N TYR A 230 -12.46 -17.91 -0.11
CA TYR A 230 -13.81 -18.40 -0.39
C TYR A 230 -14.06 -18.43 -1.90
N PRO A 231 -13.54 -19.43 -2.64
CA PRO A 231 -13.96 -19.60 -4.01
C PRO A 231 -15.49 -19.81 -4.05
N TYR A 232 -16.13 -19.12 -4.99
CA TYR A 232 -17.50 -19.42 -5.34
C TYR A 232 -17.50 -20.79 -6.02
N ILE A 233 -18.32 -21.70 -5.50
CA ILE A 233 -18.62 -22.98 -6.12
C ILE A 233 -19.99 -22.87 -6.76
N VAL A 234 -20.11 -23.35 -7.98
CA VAL A 234 -21.32 -23.32 -8.81
C VAL A 234 -21.63 -24.72 -9.32
N GLY A 235 -22.91 -25.02 -9.56
CA GLY A 235 -23.31 -26.24 -10.24
C GLY A 235 -23.03 -26.17 -11.74
N SER A 236 -22.58 -27.27 -12.35
CA SER A 236 -22.28 -27.30 -13.78
C SER A 236 -23.53 -27.05 -14.63
N GLU A 237 -24.67 -27.59 -14.23
CA GLU A 237 -25.95 -27.43 -14.95
C GLU A 237 -26.48 -26.00 -14.81
N ASP A 238 -26.31 -25.39 -13.64
CA ASP A 238 -26.67 -23.99 -13.39
C ASP A 238 -25.86 -23.03 -14.30
N VAL A 239 -24.56 -23.29 -14.43
CA VAL A 239 -23.69 -22.51 -15.31
C VAL A 239 -24.06 -22.73 -16.78
N GLU A 240 -24.33 -23.97 -17.18
CA GLU A 240 -24.73 -24.31 -18.53
C GLU A 240 -26.06 -23.62 -18.91
N ALA A 241 -27.06 -23.69 -18.04
CA ALA A 241 -28.35 -23.02 -18.22
C ALA A 241 -28.17 -21.51 -18.38
N TYR A 242 -27.36 -20.89 -17.51
CA TYR A 242 -27.03 -19.46 -17.61
C TYR A 242 -26.31 -19.12 -18.91
N VAL A 243 -25.34 -19.94 -19.35
CA VAL A 243 -24.60 -19.72 -20.60
C VAL A 243 -25.51 -19.89 -21.81
N LYS A 244 -26.38 -20.90 -21.83
CA LYS A 244 -27.39 -21.11 -22.89
C LYS A 244 -28.37 -19.95 -22.98
N ALA A 245 -28.96 -19.54 -21.86
CA ALA A 245 -29.87 -18.40 -21.78
C ALA A 245 -29.21 -17.08 -22.19
N ARG A 246 -27.88 -16.96 -21.97
CA ARG A 246 -27.11 -15.82 -22.44
C ARG A 246 -26.75 -15.92 -23.94
N ALA A 247 -26.54 -17.12 -24.46
CA ALA A 247 -26.19 -17.34 -25.86
C ALA A 247 -27.39 -17.12 -26.79
N SER A 248 -28.61 -17.46 -26.34
CA SER A 248 -29.87 -17.16 -27.06
C SER A 248 -30.22 -15.67 -27.11
N ASP A 249 -29.45 -14.82 -26.44
CA ASP A 249 -29.60 -13.36 -26.51
C ASP A 249 -28.70 -12.80 -27.63
N ASP A 250 -29.31 -12.58 -28.79
CA ASP A 250 -28.66 -12.01 -29.97
C ASP A 250 -28.17 -10.57 -29.75
N ALA A 251 -28.65 -9.91 -28.69
CA ALA A 251 -28.23 -8.56 -28.34
C ALA A 251 -26.73 -8.44 -28.09
N TRP A 252 -26.08 -7.53 -28.83
CA TRP A 252 -24.70 -7.11 -28.59
C TRP A 252 -24.60 -6.19 -27.38
N THR A 253 -24.77 -6.77 -26.20
CA THR A 253 -24.54 -6.06 -24.94
C THR A 253 -23.11 -5.52 -24.88
N LEU A 254 -22.89 -4.42 -24.16
CA LEU A 254 -21.53 -3.89 -23.93
C LEU A 254 -20.55 -4.94 -23.36
N HIS A 255 -21.06 -5.96 -22.65
CA HIS A 255 -20.22 -7.06 -22.16
C HIS A 255 -19.79 -8.00 -23.28
N LYS A 256 -20.74 -8.41 -24.14
CA LYS A 256 -20.47 -9.21 -25.37
C LYS A 256 -19.52 -8.45 -26.30
N ALA A 257 -19.73 -7.15 -26.49
CA ALA A 257 -18.84 -6.26 -27.23
C ALA A 257 -17.43 -6.20 -26.62
N ALA A 258 -17.32 -6.00 -25.31
CA ALA A 258 -16.03 -5.93 -24.60
C ALA A 258 -15.25 -7.23 -24.72
N GLU A 259 -15.93 -8.36 -24.53
CA GLU A 259 -15.37 -9.68 -24.77
C GLU A 259 -14.90 -9.80 -26.22
N PHE A 260 -15.76 -9.49 -27.19
CA PHE A 260 -15.48 -9.62 -28.61
C PHE A 260 -14.18 -8.90 -29.02
N ILE A 261 -14.04 -7.62 -28.65
CA ILE A 261 -12.84 -6.82 -28.94
C ILE A 261 -11.67 -7.09 -27.98
N GLY A 262 -11.92 -7.85 -26.91
CA GLY A 262 -10.99 -8.15 -25.83
C GLY A 262 -10.68 -6.96 -24.91
N MET A 263 -11.51 -5.91 -24.84
CA MET A 263 -11.29 -4.74 -23.95
C MET A 263 -11.96 -4.90 -22.58
N GLU A 264 -11.60 -4.02 -21.64
CA GLU A 264 -12.26 -3.97 -20.35
C GLU A 264 -13.69 -3.40 -20.48
N TYR A 265 -14.67 -4.08 -19.90
CA TYR A 265 -16.07 -3.65 -19.90
C TYR A 265 -16.26 -2.21 -19.40
N THR A 266 -15.52 -1.79 -18.37
CA THR A 266 -15.61 -0.44 -17.80
C THR A 266 -15.22 0.65 -18.81
N LEU A 267 -14.30 0.34 -19.73
CA LEU A 267 -13.90 1.25 -20.80
C LEU A 267 -15.04 1.45 -21.80
N LEU A 268 -15.68 0.37 -22.26
CA LEU A 268 -16.82 0.48 -23.17
C LEU A 268 -18.02 1.17 -22.51
N VAL A 269 -18.29 0.92 -21.23
CA VAL A 269 -19.31 1.67 -20.47
C VAL A 269 -18.99 3.16 -20.46
N LYS A 270 -17.72 3.53 -20.24
CA LYS A 270 -17.31 4.94 -20.24
C LYS A 270 -17.49 5.59 -21.61
N VAL A 271 -17.06 4.92 -22.68
CA VAL A 271 -17.16 5.44 -24.06
C VAL A 271 -18.63 5.57 -24.49
N SER A 272 -19.46 4.58 -24.18
CA SER A 272 -20.91 4.62 -24.39
C SER A 272 -21.57 5.77 -23.61
N ARG A 273 -21.18 6.01 -22.34
CA ARG A 273 -21.68 7.15 -21.56
C ARG A 273 -21.27 8.50 -22.15
N LEU A 274 -20.09 8.59 -22.75
CA LEU A 274 -19.59 9.79 -23.44
C LEU A 274 -20.17 9.95 -24.86
N LYS A 275 -21.15 9.11 -25.26
CA LYS A 275 -21.76 9.09 -26.60
C LYS A 275 -20.75 8.94 -27.76
N GLN A 276 -19.58 8.37 -27.48
CA GLN A 276 -18.55 8.08 -28.50
C GLN A 276 -18.79 6.75 -29.20
N LEU A 277 -19.51 5.84 -28.54
CA LEU A 277 -20.01 4.59 -29.09
C LEU A 277 -21.53 4.62 -28.91
N PRO A 278 -22.32 4.72 -30.00
CA PRO A 278 -23.76 4.72 -29.87
C PRO A 278 -24.22 3.41 -29.23
N SER A 279 -25.22 3.52 -28.37
CA SER A 279 -25.74 2.38 -27.63
C SER A 279 -27.17 2.67 -27.19
N ARG A 280 -28.06 1.71 -27.34
CA ARG A 280 -29.42 1.78 -26.80
C ARG A 280 -29.52 1.06 -25.47
N VAL A 281 -30.37 1.54 -24.56
CA VAL A 281 -30.70 0.80 -23.35
C VAL A 281 -31.88 -0.10 -23.65
N ASP A 282 -31.69 -1.40 -23.49
CA ASP A 282 -32.72 -2.40 -23.63
C ASP A 282 -33.00 -3.06 -22.27
N ARG A 283 -34.25 -3.37 -21.98
CA ARG A 283 -34.67 -3.95 -20.70
C ARG A 283 -35.00 -5.41 -20.91
N HIS A 284 -34.03 -6.27 -20.58
CA HIS A 284 -34.27 -7.71 -20.63
C HIS A 284 -35.10 -8.15 -19.42
N PRO A 285 -36.19 -8.94 -19.58
CA PRO A 285 -37.11 -9.31 -18.50
C PRO A 285 -36.42 -9.86 -17.25
N ASN A 286 -35.46 -10.77 -17.45
CA ASN A 286 -34.80 -11.47 -16.34
C ASN A 286 -33.51 -10.81 -15.84
N ILE A 287 -32.95 -9.82 -16.56
CA ILE A 287 -31.58 -9.34 -16.31
C ILE A 287 -31.51 -7.81 -16.13
N GLY A 288 -32.63 -7.12 -16.36
CA GLY A 288 -32.76 -5.67 -16.18
C GLY A 288 -32.14 -4.87 -17.34
N PRO A 289 -31.91 -3.56 -17.13
CA PRO A 289 -31.45 -2.67 -18.19
C PRO A 289 -30.00 -2.99 -18.61
N ARG A 290 -29.82 -3.17 -19.90
CA ARG A 290 -28.55 -3.45 -20.58
C ARG A 290 -28.31 -2.40 -21.63
N ARG A 291 -27.05 -2.06 -21.87
CA ARG A 291 -26.67 -1.24 -23.02
C ARG A 291 -26.29 -2.18 -24.16
N ILE A 292 -27.05 -2.10 -25.25
CA ILE A 292 -26.81 -2.81 -26.50
C ILE A 292 -26.11 -1.84 -27.45
N VAL A 293 -25.12 -2.34 -28.17
CA VAL A 293 -24.36 -1.62 -29.20
C VAL A 293 -24.58 -2.35 -30.51
N ASP A 294 -24.73 -1.62 -31.60
CA ASP A 294 -24.74 -2.22 -32.92
C ASP A 294 -23.32 -2.72 -33.28
N PRO A 295 -23.14 -3.96 -33.76
CA PRO A 295 -21.82 -4.49 -34.10
C PRO A 295 -21.08 -3.66 -35.15
N ASP A 296 -21.79 -3.12 -36.15
CA ASP A 296 -21.19 -2.30 -37.21
C ASP A 296 -20.71 -0.96 -36.64
N GLU A 297 -21.50 -0.35 -35.75
CA GLU A 297 -21.07 0.85 -35.02
C GLU A 297 -19.86 0.59 -34.11
N LEU A 298 -19.82 -0.58 -33.47
CA LEU A 298 -18.66 -1.00 -32.66
C LEU A 298 -17.40 -1.12 -33.49
N MET A 299 -17.50 -1.73 -34.68
CA MET A 299 -16.36 -1.90 -35.58
C MET A 299 -15.91 -0.57 -36.18
N ALA A 300 -16.85 0.30 -36.60
CA ALA A 300 -16.55 1.65 -37.07
C ALA A 300 -15.87 2.49 -35.99
N TRP A 301 -16.38 2.45 -34.75
CA TRP A 301 -15.75 3.11 -33.61
C TRP A 301 -14.33 2.57 -33.37
N LEU A 302 -14.16 1.25 -33.38
CA LEU A 302 -12.87 0.60 -33.13
C LEU A 302 -11.83 0.95 -34.21
N ALA A 303 -12.24 1.06 -35.48
CA ALA A 303 -11.38 1.41 -36.61
C ALA A 303 -10.71 2.79 -36.44
N VAL A 304 -11.42 3.77 -35.88
CA VAL A 304 -10.91 5.14 -35.69
C VAL A 304 -10.19 5.35 -34.35
N GLN A 305 -10.28 4.39 -33.42
CA GLN A 305 -9.56 4.50 -32.16
C GLN A 305 -8.05 4.28 -32.33
N PRO A 306 -7.19 4.94 -31.54
CA PRO A 306 -5.80 4.53 -31.43
C PRO A 306 -5.71 3.13 -30.80
N VAL A 307 -4.76 2.30 -31.23
CA VAL A 307 -4.60 0.93 -30.67
C VAL A 307 -4.31 1.00 -29.18
N ALA A 308 -5.35 0.73 -28.38
CA ALA A 308 -5.39 1.14 -26.98
C ALA A 308 -4.81 0.11 -26.02
N TYR A 309 -4.68 -1.16 -26.43
CA TYR A 309 -4.36 -2.24 -25.49
C TYR A 309 -2.86 -2.39 -25.20
N ARG A 310 -1.96 -1.94 -26.10
CA ARG A 310 -0.51 -1.92 -25.89
C ARG A 310 0.15 -0.71 -26.50
N LYS A 311 1.24 -0.25 -25.89
CA LYS A 311 1.96 0.92 -26.38
C LYS A 311 2.61 0.63 -27.73
N GLU A 312 3.05 -0.61 -27.94
CA GLU A 312 3.86 -1.12 -29.06
C GLU A 312 3.04 -1.28 -30.32
N ALA A 313 1.73 -1.53 -30.20
CA ALA A 313 0.83 -1.71 -31.33
C ALA A 313 0.28 -0.39 -31.89
N ALA A 314 0.71 0.77 -31.38
CA ALA A 314 0.12 2.07 -31.71
C ALA A 314 0.29 2.50 -33.19
N HIS A 315 1.18 1.85 -33.93
CA HIS A 315 1.41 2.08 -35.36
C HIS A 315 0.57 1.20 -36.28
N LEU A 316 -0.22 0.28 -35.72
CA LEU A 316 -1.05 -0.67 -36.45
C LEU A 316 -2.52 -0.22 -36.49
N PRO A 317 -3.31 -0.71 -37.45
CA PRO A 317 -4.77 -0.59 -37.39
C PRO A 317 -5.34 -1.46 -36.25
N ASN A 318 -6.46 -1.02 -35.67
CA ASN A 318 -7.17 -1.76 -34.61
C ASN A 318 -7.90 -3.01 -35.13
N LEU A 319 -8.11 -3.08 -36.44
CA LEU A 319 -8.77 -4.16 -37.13
C LEU A 319 -7.77 -4.76 -38.11
N ALA A 320 -7.68 -6.09 -38.13
CA ALA A 320 -6.92 -6.85 -39.10
C ALA A 320 -7.86 -7.52 -40.09
N THR A 321 -7.43 -7.71 -41.32
CA THR A 321 -8.15 -8.52 -42.31
C THR A 321 -7.82 -10.01 -42.15
N VAL A 322 -8.65 -10.89 -42.72
CA VAL A 322 -8.37 -12.33 -42.80
C VAL A 322 -7.03 -12.60 -43.48
N ALA A 323 -6.73 -11.90 -44.57
CA ALA A 323 -5.46 -11.99 -45.29
C ALA A 323 -4.26 -11.63 -44.40
N GLU A 324 -4.38 -10.54 -43.62
CA GLU A 324 -3.34 -10.11 -42.68
C GLU A 324 -3.13 -11.13 -41.55
N ALA A 325 -4.22 -11.65 -40.98
CA ALA A 325 -4.15 -12.70 -39.97
C ALA A 325 -3.49 -13.98 -40.49
N ALA A 326 -3.82 -14.40 -41.72
CA ALA A 326 -3.24 -15.56 -42.39
C ALA A 326 -1.73 -15.40 -42.58
N ARG A 327 -1.31 -14.22 -43.05
CA ARG A 327 0.12 -13.85 -43.18
C ARG A 327 0.85 -13.91 -41.85
N LEU A 328 0.26 -13.34 -40.77
CA LEU A 328 0.87 -13.29 -39.43
C LEU A 328 0.93 -14.65 -38.72
N SER A 329 0.05 -15.58 -39.07
CA SER A 329 0.05 -16.93 -38.52
C SER A 329 0.73 -17.96 -39.41
N LEU A 330 1.34 -17.53 -40.53
CA LEU A 330 1.93 -18.41 -41.55
C LEU A 330 0.95 -19.52 -41.97
N SER A 331 -0.32 -19.16 -42.17
CA SER A 331 -1.41 -20.09 -42.50
C SER A 331 -2.15 -19.63 -43.76
N MET A 332 -2.93 -20.53 -44.36
CA MET A 332 -3.84 -20.17 -45.46
C MET A 332 -5.04 -19.37 -44.93
N GLU A 333 -5.61 -18.50 -45.77
CA GLU A 333 -6.85 -17.77 -45.41
C GLU A 333 -8.01 -18.71 -45.07
N SER A 334 -8.08 -19.87 -45.73
CA SER A 334 -9.09 -20.91 -45.44
C SER A 334 -9.03 -21.38 -43.99
N THR A 335 -7.83 -21.57 -43.45
CA THR A 335 -7.60 -21.94 -42.04
C THR A 335 -8.05 -20.83 -41.08
N VAL A 336 -7.82 -19.56 -41.45
CA VAL A 336 -8.29 -18.41 -40.64
C VAL A 336 -9.82 -18.30 -40.69
N ARG A 337 -10.44 -18.47 -41.86
CA ARG A 337 -11.91 -18.50 -42.00
C ARG A 337 -12.52 -19.67 -41.23
N GLU A 338 -11.87 -20.82 -41.20
CA GLU A 338 -12.28 -21.95 -40.37
C GLU A 338 -12.17 -21.64 -38.87
N ALA A 339 -11.07 -21.00 -38.45
CA ALA A 339 -10.90 -20.52 -37.07
C ALA A 339 -11.96 -19.47 -36.67
N ILE A 340 -12.45 -18.68 -37.62
CA ILE A 340 -13.58 -17.76 -37.40
C ILE A 340 -14.89 -18.53 -37.27
N ARG A 341 -15.16 -19.46 -38.20
CA ARG A 341 -16.37 -20.29 -38.20
C ARG A 341 -16.54 -21.12 -36.93
N ASN A 342 -15.45 -21.68 -36.40
CA ASN A 342 -15.48 -22.44 -35.15
C ASN A 342 -15.39 -21.58 -33.87
N GLY A 343 -15.36 -20.25 -34.01
CA GLY A 343 -15.32 -19.30 -32.88
C GLY A 343 -13.98 -19.19 -32.15
N SER A 344 -12.94 -19.90 -32.59
CA SER A 344 -11.60 -19.82 -31.97
C SER A 344 -10.91 -18.47 -32.23
N LEU A 345 -11.25 -17.80 -33.34
CA LEU A 345 -10.86 -16.44 -33.67
C LEU A 345 -12.11 -15.57 -33.86
N ARG A 346 -12.15 -14.41 -33.19
CA ARG A 346 -13.30 -13.51 -33.21
C ARG A 346 -13.20 -12.55 -34.37
N ALA A 347 -14.20 -12.53 -35.24
CA ALA A 347 -14.29 -11.61 -36.36
C ALA A 347 -15.74 -11.14 -36.59
N TRP A 348 -15.89 -9.98 -37.21
CA TRP A 348 -17.17 -9.44 -37.67
C TRP A 348 -16.99 -8.96 -39.10
N LYS A 349 -17.77 -9.48 -40.05
CA LYS A 349 -17.62 -9.19 -41.50
C LYS A 349 -16.15 -9.28 -41.97
N GLU A 350 -15.48 -10.37 -41.61
CA GLU A 350 -14.05 -10.63 -41.89
C GLU A 350 -13.04 -9.62 -41.27
N GLN A 351 -13.50 -8.69 -40.43
CA GLN A 351 -12.64 -7.80 -39.67
C GLN A 351 -12.38 -8.36 -38.27
N ILE A 352 -11.10 -8.50 -37.93
CA ILE A 352 -10.64 -9.14 -36.70
C ILE A 352 -10.10 -8.06 -35.76
N PRO A 353 -10.66 -7.86 -34.55
CA PRO A 353 -10.07 -6.98 -33.56
C PRO A 353 -8.62 -7.40 -33.25
N ARG A 354 -7.66 -6.47 -33.38
CA ARG A 354 -6.22 -6.76 -33.29
C ARG A 354 -5.82 -7.46 -31.99
N ARG A 355 -6.49 -7.11 -30.88
CA ARG A 355 -6.26 -7.76 -29.59
C ARG A 355 -6.73 -9.22 -29.56
N ALA A 356 -7.83 -9.52 -30.24
CA ALA A 356 -8.32 -10.90 -30.41
C ALA A 356 -7.33 -11.68 -31.28
N LEU A 357 -6.83 -11.08 -32.36
CA LEU A 357 -5.78 -11.67 -33.20
C LEU A 357 -4.51 -11.98 -32.40
N ASP A 358 -3.98 -11.02 -31.65
CA ASP A 358 -2.77 -11.22 -30.83
C ASP A 358 -2.93 -12.34 -29.79
N SER A 359 -4.13 -12.45 -29.21
CA SER A 359 -4.43 -13.50 -28.24
C SER A 359 -4.53 -14.86 -28.92
N TRP A 360 -5.08 -14.92 -30.13
CA TRP A 360 -5.12 -16.13 -30.96
C TRP A 360 -3.72 -16.56 -31.44
N LEU A 361 -2.91 -15.63 -31.96
CA LEU A 361 -1.51 -15.87 -32.34
C LEU A 361 -0.70 -16.41 -31.16
N LYS A 362 -0.81 -15.78 -29.99
CA LYS A 362 -0.11 -16.21 -28.77
C LYS A 362 -0.50 -17.63 -28.36
N LYS A 363 -1.78 -18.00 -28.43
CA LYS A 363 -2.25 -19.37 -28.10
C LYS A 363 -1.66 -20.43 -29.03
N ARG A 364 -1.31 -20.05 -30.26
CA ARG A 364 -0.68 -20.92 -31.26
C ARG A 364 0.85 -20.85 -31.25
N GLY A 365 1.46 -20.17 -30.28
CA GLY A 365 2.92 -20.05 -30.16
C GLY A 365 3.56 -18.97 -31.04
N PHE A 366 2.78 -18.17 -31.76
CA PHE A 366 3.31 -17.08 -32.58
C PHE A 366 3.53 -15.80 -31.78
N GLU A 367 4.45 -14.96 -32.26
CA GLU A 367 4.61 -13.61 -31.71
C GLU A 367 3.35 -12.75 -31.99
N PRO A 368 2.99 -11.82 -31.09
CA PRO A 368 1.91 -10.87 -31.35
C PRO A 368 2.18 -10.02 -32.61
N SER A 369 1.11 -9.60 -33.29
CA SER A 369 1.17 -8.85 -34.56
C SER A 369 2.06 -7.61 -34.50
N TRP A 370 2.08 -6.88 -33.39
CA TRP A 370 2.91 -5.67 -33.21
C TRP A 370 4.42 -5.94 -33.11
N LYS A 371 4.85 -7.17 -32.86
CA LYS A 371 6.27 -7.54 -32.95
C LYS A 371 6.66 -7.92 -34.37
N GLN A 372 5.77 -8.65 -35.05
CA GLN A 372 5.99 -9.13 -36.41
C GLN A 372 5.95 -7.98 -37.42
N GLU A 373 5.02 -7.04 -37.24
CA GLU A 373 4.88 -5.86 -38.09
C GLU A 373 5.62 -4.67 -37.51
N LYS A 374 6.86 -4.50 -37.93
CA LYS A 374 7.57 -3.24 -37.80
C LYS A 374 7.05 -2.32 -38.90
N ASN A 375 6.08 -1.45 -38.58
CA ASN A 375 5.73 -0.36 -39.50
C ASN A 375 6.95 0.56 -39.60
N THR A 376 7.69 0.42 -40.71
CA THR A 376 8.95 1.11 -40.97
C THR A 376 8.73 2.60 -41.20
N GLU A 377 7.51 3.01 -41.54
CA GLU A 377 7.19 4.37 -41.91
C GLU A 377 6.96 5.27 -40.68
N TRP A 378 6.25 4.80 -39.66
CA TRP A 378 5.88 5.63 -38.49
C TRP A 378 6.54 5.14 -37.21
N MET A 379 7.42 5.97 -36.64
CA MET A 379 8.23 5.62 -35.49
C MET A 379 7.86 6.43 -34.24
N ARG A 380 8.15 5.85 -33.07
CA ARG A 380 8.11 6.60 -31.81
C ARG A 380 9.22 7.64 -31.79
N THR A 381 8.99 8.78 -31.12
CA THR A 381 10.03 9.81 -30.96
C THR A 381 11.33 9.30 -30.32
N ILE A 382 11.26 8.28 -29.45
CA ILE A 382 12.46 7.65 -28.88
C ILE A 382 13.19 6.73 -29.87
N SER A 383 12.46 6.06 -30.77
CA SER A 383 13.04 5.22 -31.82
C SER A 383 13.63 6.09 -32.93
N ALA A 384 12.95 7.18 -33.29
CA ALA A 384 13.46 8.22 -34.18
C ALA A 384 14.73 8.87 -33.64
N ALA A 385 14.76 9.18 -32.34
CA ALA A 385 15.94 9.70 -31.66
C ALA A 385 17.14 8.74 -31.79
N LYS A 386 16.93 7.44 -31.58
CA LYS A 386 17.97 6.42 -31.78
C LYS A 386 18.38 6.25 -33.23
N LEU A 387 17.44 6.40 -34.19
CA LEU A 387 17.72 6.22 -35.61
C LEU A 387 18.75 7.24 -36.12
N VAL A 388 18.70 8.46 -35.62
CA VAL A 388 19.56 9.57 -36.06
C VAL A 388 20.51 10.05 -34.96
N ASP A 389 20.74 9.21 -33.95
CA ASP A 389 21.61 9.45 -32.80
C ASP A 389 21.48 10.84 -32.13
N VAL A 390 20.23 11.26 -31.86
CA VAL A 390 19.93 12.49 -31.12
C VAL A 390 19.15 12.21 -29.86
N CYS A 391 19.07 13.18 -28.94
CA CYS A 391 18.20 13.04 -27.79
C CYS A 391 16.71 13.14 -28.20
N LYS A 392 15.82 12.48 -27.46
CA LYS A 392 14.36 12.57 -27.67
C LYS A 392 13.84 14.02 -27.64
N GLY A 393 14.49 14.89 -26.86
CA GLY A 393 14.16 16.32 -26.81
C GLY A 393 14.29 17.00 -28.17
N THR A 394 15.34 16.66 -28.92
CA THR A 394 15.61 17.16 -30.28
C THR A 394 14.49 16.78 -31.24
N ILE A 395 14.05 15.51 -31.24
CA ILE A 395 12.92 15.07 -32.06
C ILE A 395 11.63 15.82 -31.67
N CYS A 396 11.37 16.00 -30.36
CA CYS A 396 10.21 16.78 -29.90
C CYS A 396 10.26 18.24 -30.38
N GLU A 397 11.46 18.82 -30.46
CA GLU A 397 11.66 20.17 -30.97
C GLU A 397 11.45 20.24 -32.49
N TRP A 398 11.95 19.27 -33.25
CA TRP A 398 11.66 19.18 -34.70
C TRP A 398 10.17 19.08 -34.96
N ILE A 399 9.47 18.27 -34.17
CA ILE A 399 8.01 18.18 -34.22
C ILE A 399 7.34 19.52 -33.90
N ARG A 400 7.80 20.23 -32.85
CA ARG A 400 7.25 21.53 -32.43
C ARG A 400 7.45 22.59 -33.53
N ARG A 401 8.61 22.59 -34.17
CA ARG A 401 8.98 23.49 -35.27
C ARG A 401 8.48 23.03 -36.65
N LYS A 402 7.65 21.97 -36.70
CA LYS A 402 7.13 21.37 -37.95
C LYS A 402 8.25 20.98 -38.96
N LYS A 403 9.45 20.67 -38.48
CA LYS A 403 10.60 20.22 -39.29
C LYS A 403 10.51 18.73 -39.67
N VAL A 404 9.69 17.96 -38.97
CA VAL A 404 9.40 16.55 -39.27
C VAL A 404 7.90 16.30 -39.27
N VAL A 405 7.45 15.39 -40.13
CA VAL A 405 6.03 15.02 -40.24
C VAL A 405 5.68 14.19 -39.01
N SER A 406 4.62 14.59 -38.30
CA SER A 406 4.18 13.92 -37.09
C SER A 406 2.68 13.75 -37.05
N LYS A 407 2.19 12.61 -36.54
CA LYS A 407 0.76 12.36 -36.29
C LYS A 407 0.50 12.07 -34.82
N GLY A 408 -0.61 12.62 -34.32
CA GLY A 408 -1.08 12.38 -32.97
C GLY A 408 -1.79 11.04 -32.88
N VAL A 409 -1.34 10.15 -31.99
CA VAL A 409 -2.00 8.87 -31.69
C VAL A 409 -2.28 8.83 -30.18
N GLY A 410 -3.49 9.24 -29.80
CA GLY A 410 -3.88 9.47 -28.42
C GLY A 410 -3.01 10.55 -27.74
N ARG A 411 -2.38 10.23 -26.60
CA ARG A 411 -1.48 11.15 -25.88
C ARG A 411 -0.06 11.20 -26.45
N ARG A 412 0.18 10.67 -27.65
CA ARG A 412 1.52 10.48 -28.20
C ARG A 412 1.63 11.11 -29.58
N ARG A 413 2.87 11.42 -29.95
CA ARG A 413 3.22 11.77 -31.33
C ARG A 413 4.09 10.66 -31.91
N LEU A 414 3.71 10.16 -33.07
CA LEU A 414 4.56 9.37 -33.95
C LEU A 414 5.17 10.32 -34.99
N VAL A 415 6.37 9.99 -35.47
CA VAL A 415 7.06 10.74 -36.52
C VAL A 415 7.32 9.84 -37.71
N GLN A 416 7.20 10.41 -38.90
CA GLN A 416 7.46 9.68 -40.14
C GLN A 416 8.99 9.52 -40.30
N ARG A 417 9.44 8.28 -40.52
CA ARG A 417 10.86 7.90 -40.57
C ARG A 417 11.63 8.69 -41.61
N GLU A 418 11.10 8.81 -42.82
CA GLU A 418 11.75 9.53 -43.91
C GLU A 418 11.93 11.01 -43.57
N SER A 419 10.92 11.66 -42.99
CA SER A 419 11.04 13.06 -42.57
C SER A 419 12.11 13.27 -41.50
N VAL A 420 12.31 12.29 -40.60
CA VAL A 420 13.35 12.33 -39.56
C VAL A 420 14.75 12.17 -40.17
N LEU A 421 14.91 11.22 -41.10
CA LEU A 421 16.18 11.02 -41.82
C LEU A 421 16.54 12.24 -42.66
N ALA A 422 15.59 12.81 -43.39
CA ALA A 422 15.79 14.02 -44.19
C ALA A 422 16.20 15.22 -43.33
N GLN A 423 15.59 15.38 -42.15
CA GLN A 423 15.94 16.48 -41.24
C GLN A 423 17.30 16.28 -40.56
N ALA A 424 17.72 15.03 -40.30
CA ALA A 424 19.04 14.72 -39.78
C ALA A 424 20.14 14.99 -40.81
N ALA A 425 19.94 14.58 -42.07
CA ALA A 425 20.87 14.85 -43.16
C ALA A 425 21.15 16.34 -43.36
N ARG A 426 20.15 17.20 -43.12
CA ARG A 426 20.32 18.67 -43.16
C ARG A 426 21.22 19.22 -42.04
N LEU A 427 21.31 18.53 -40.90
CA LEU A 427 22.10 18.99 -39.74
C LEU A 427 23.56 18.56 -39.82
N ASP A 428 23.87 17.49 -40.55
CA ASP A 428 25.26 17.08 -40.80
C ASP A 428 25.98 18.05 -41.77
N GLY A 429 25.25 18.96 -42.42
CA GLY A 429 25.78 20.01 -43.30
C GLY A 429 26.00 21.38 -42.64
N GLU A 430 25.62 21.59 -41.37
CA GLU A 430 25.79 22.88 -40.68
C GLU A 430 26.76 22.77 -39.48
N PRO A 431 27.67 23.75 -39.27
CA PRO A 431 28.57 23.76 -38.11
C PRO A 431 27.78 23.84 -36.81
N ARG A 432 27.98 22.85 -35.92
CA ARG A 432 27.26 22.67 -34.66
C ARG A 432 27.53 23.83 -33.68
N GLN A 433 26.63 24.81 -33.62
CA GLN A 433 26.55 25.69 -32.45
C GLN A 433 25.88 24.94 -31.29
N ALA A 434 26.58 24.78 -30.17
CA ALA A 434 26.06 24.16 -28.95
C ALA A 434 24.93 25.05 -28.37
N PRO A 435 23.71 24.52 -28.10
CA PRO A 435 22.63 25.35 -27.58
C PRO A 435 22.82 25.68 -26.10
N GLU A 436 22.51 26.93 -25.73
CA GLU A 436 22.35 27.38 -24.34
C GLU A 436 21.27 26.56 -23.61
N PHE A 437 21.68 25.65 -22.72
CA PHE A 437 20.79 24.75 -21.97
C PHE A 437 20.30 25.30 -20.61
N ALA A 438 20.47 26.60 -20.35
CA ALA A 438 20.39 27.14 -18.99
C ALA A 438 18.98 27.41 -18.42
N GLN A 439 17.90 27.42 -19.20
CA GLN A 439 16.64 28.06 -18.73
C GLN A 439 15.42 27.17 -18.42
N LEU A 440 15.50 25.84 -18.39
CA LEU A 440 14.27 25.03 -18.16
C LEU A 440 14.45 23.85 -17.19
N TRP A 441 14.34 24.11 -15.87
CA TRP A 441 14.36 23.05 -14.85
C TRP A 441 13.15 23.14 -13.91
N ARG A 442 12.36 22.05 -13.82
CA ARG A 442 11.14 21.96 -12.99
C ARG A 442 11.40 21.26 -11.63
N PRO A 443 10.60 21.54 -10.58
CA PRO A 443 10.68 20.82 -9.30
C PRO A 443 10.30 19.34 -9.44
N GLY A 444 11.13 18.43 -8.93
CA GLY A 444 10.86 16.98 -8.87
C GLY A 444 11.90 16.08 -9.56
N THR A 445 12.93 16.66 -10.17
CA THR A 445 14.00 15.90 -10.83
C THR A 445 14.94 15.24 -9.81
N LYS A 446 15.24 13.95 -9.99
CA LYS A 446 16.29 13.25 -9.24
C LYS A 446 17.65 13.71 -9.80
N LEU A 447 18.55 14.17 -8.93
CA LEU A 447 19.85 14.71 -9.31
C LEU A 447 20.97 13.83 -8.77
N THR A 448 22.09 13.76 -9.49
CA THR A 448 23.34 13.18 -9.00
C THR A 448 24.20 14.27 -8.35
N LEU A 449 25.06 13.92 -7.39
CA LEU A 449 26.05 14.84 -6.81
C LEU A 449 26.99 15.46 -7.84
N ASP A 450 27.11 14.83 -9.01
CA ASP A 450 27.92 15.30 -10.14
C ASP A 450 27.30 16.52 -10.85
N SER A 451 26.00 16.77 -10.64
CA SER A 451 25.28 17.89 -11.27
C SER A 451 25.36 19.23 -10.51
N TYR A 452 25.98 19.26 -9.32
CA TYR A 452 26.15 20.50 -8.55
C TYR A 452 27.50 21.16 -8.84
N THR A 453 27.45 22.44 -9.19
CA THR A 453 28.65 23.29 -9.24
C THR A 453 29.05 23.74 -7.84
N SER A 454 30.34 24.06 -7.64
CA SER A 454 30.84 24.58 -6.36
C SER A 454 30.18 25.91 -5.95
N ARG A 455 29.75 26.72 -6.93
CA ARG A 455 28.99 27.96 -6.68
C ARG A 455 27.56 27.69 -6.20
N GLU A 456 26.86 26.70 -6.76
CA GLU A 456 25.52 26.35 -6.30
C GLU A 456 25.54 25.73 -4.91
N ALA A 457 26.52 24.87 -4.63
CA ALA A 457 26.71 24.33 -3.30
C ALA A 457 27.02 25.43 -2.28
N ALA A 458 27.90 26.39 -2.61
CA ALA A 458 28.19 27.55 -1.78
C ALA A 458 26.95 28.40 -1.51
N ARG A 459 26.12 28.66 -2.53
CA ARG A 459 24.88 29.42 -2.38
C ARG A 459 23.86 28.72 -1.47
N LEU A 460 23.81 27.39 -1.52
CA LEU A 460 22.87 26.59 -0.71
C LEU A 460 23.38 26.35 0.72
N SER A 461 24.69 26.30 0.93
CA SER A 461 25.29 26.00 2.24
C SER A 461 25.79 27.24 2.99
N GLY A 462 25.86 28.40 2.35
CA GLY A 462 26.47 29.61 2.91
C GLY A 462 27.99 29.57 2.99
N MET A 463 28.63 28.55 2.41
CA MET A 463 30.10 28.41 2.41
C MET A 463 30.76 29.34 1.38
N THR A 464 32.05 29.61 1.58
CA THR A 464 32.88 30.11 0.47
C THR A 464 32.93 29.07 -0.66
N PRO A 465 33.06 29.48 -1.94
CA PRO A 465 33.14 28.55 -3.07
C PRO A 465 34.18 27.44 -2.89
N HIS A 466 35.28 27.75 -2.19
CA HIS A 466 36.35 26.80 -1.91
C HIS A 466 35.95 25.77 -0.84
N GLY A 467 35.30 26.20 0.25
CA GLY A 467 34.76 25.29 1.28
C GLY A 467 33.66 24.37 0.74
N ALA A 468 32.79 24.91 -0.13
CA ALA A 468 31.75 24.12 -0.80
C ALA A 468 32.35 23.08 -1.77
N HIS A 469 33.42 23.45 -2.47
CA HIS A 469 34.16 22.53 -3.34
C HIS A 469 34.76 21.36 -2.54
N ALA A 470 35.47 21.64 -1.45
CA ALA A 470 36.06 20.61 -0.59
C ALA A 470 34.99 19.65 -0.01
N ALA A 471 33.85 20.19 0.43
CA ALA A 471 32.73 19.39 0.94
C ALA A 471 32.10 18.50 -0.14
N LEU A 472 31.91 19.02 -1.36
CA LEU A 472 31.41 18.26 -2.51
C LEU A 472 32.37 17.12 -2.90
N VAL A 473 33.68 17.38 -2.94
CA VAL A 473 34.71 16.37 -3.25
C VAL A 473 34.67 15.23 -2.22
N LYS A 474 34.59 15.56 -0.93
CA LYS A 474 34.51 14.58 0.16
C LYS A 474 33.22 13.77 0.13
N ALA A 475 32.10 14.39 -0.24
CA ALA A 475 30.82 13.72 -0.45
C ALA A 475 30.84 12.76 -1.64
N ARG A 476 31.44 13.19 -2.77
CA ARG A 476 31.61 12.37 -3.98
C ARG A 476 32.45 11.11 -3.71
N LEU A 477 33.51 11.24 -2.91
CA LEU A 477 34.35 10.11 -2.51
C LEU A 477 33.59 9.09 -1.64
N LYS A 478 32.66 9.55 -0.80
CA LYS A 478 31.83 8.65 0.04
C LYS A 478 30.60 8.07 -0.66
N SER A 479 30.12 8.69 -1.74
CA SER A 479 28.88 8.28 -2.42
C SER A 479 29.08 7.26 -3.55
N LYS A 480 30.32 6.85 -3.83
CA LYS A 480 30.60 5.77 -4.79
C LYS A 480 30.41 4.42 -4.10
N GLY A 481 29.48 3.61 -4.60
CA GLY A 481 29.37 2.20 -4.22
C GLY A 481 30.58 1.39 -4.71
N LYS A 482 30.69 0.12 -4.30
CA LYS A 482 31.78 -0.81 -4.68
C LYS A 482 32.00 -0.89 -6.21
N ASP A 483 30.99 -0.52 -7.01
CA ASP A 483 30.99 -0.64 -8.47
C ASP A 483 31.28 0.71 -9.17
N GLY A 484 31.71 1.74 -8.44
CA GLY A 484 32.13 3.04 -8.99
C GLY A 484 31.00 3.97 -9.49
N ARG A 485 29.72 3.55 -9.41
CA ARG A 485 28.56 4.35 -9.84
C ARG A 485 28.06 5.29 -8.74
N SER A 486 27.77 6.54 -9.12
CA SER A 486 27.18 7.57 -8.25
C SER A 486 25.73 7.22 -7.87
N LEU A 487 25.42 7.22 -6.56
CA LEU A 487 24.05 7.00 -6.06
C LEU A 487 23.14 8.20 -6.35
N LEU A 488 21.93 7.94 -6.84
CA LEU A 488 20.90 8.96 -7.11
C LEU A 488 20.16 9.33 -5.81
N TYR A 489 20.28 10.57 -5.35
CA TYR A 489 19.56 11.06 -4.17
C TYR A 489 18.48 12.08 -4.53
N PRO A 490 17.33 12.10 -3.82
CA PRO A 490 16.40 13.22 -3.88
C PRO A 490 17.09 14.51 -3.39
N ARG A 491 16.89 15.64 -4.08
CA ARG A 491 17.47 16.96 -3.72
C ARG A 491 17.34 17.30 -2.23
N LYS A 492 16.17 17.07 -1.64
CA LYS A 492 15.92 17.31 -0.21
C LYS A 492 16.78 16.47 0.74
N ALA A 493 17.23 15.29 0.31
CA ALA A 493 18.10 14.44 1.12
C ALA A 493 19.55 14.97 1.13
N ILE A 494 20.02 15.54 0.01
CA ILE A 494 21.33 16.19 -0.08
C ILE A 494 21.33 17.51 0.72
N GLU A 495 20.26 18.32 0.57
CA GLU A 495 20.08 19.55 1.34
C GLU A 495 20.07 19.27 2.84
N ARG A 496 19.33 18.22 3.28
CA ARG A 496 19.32 17.78 4.68
C ARG A 496 20.69 17.30 5.16
N TRP A 497 21.41 16.51 4.35
CA TRP A 497 22.74 16.01 4.72
C TRP A 497 23.78 17.13 4.88
N LEU A 498 23.72 18.16 4.02
CA LEU A 498 24.57 19.35 4.13
C LEU A 498 24.25 20.15 5.40
N LEU A 499 22.97 20.28 5.75
CA LEU A 499 22.51 20.92 6.99
C LEU A 499 22.88 20.12 8.26
N GLU A 500 22.82 18.79 8.22
CA GLU A 500 23.22 17.92 9.33
C GLU A 500 24.73 18.01 9.61
N ARG A 501 25.55 18.18 8.56
CA ARG A 501 27.01 18.39 8.67
C ARG A 501 27.37 19.77 9.21
N PHE A 502 26.57 20.79 8.92
CA PHE A 502 26.72 22.15 9.46
C PHE A 502 26.59 22.16 11.00
N HIS A 503 25.69 21.34 11.54
CA HIS A 503 25.48 21.24 13.00
C HIS A 503 26.60 20.52 13.76
N GLN A 504 27.49 19.79 13.07
CA GLN A 504 28.66 19.18 13.72
C GLN A 504 29.84 20.16 13.87
N GLN A 505 29.76 21.38 13.32
CA GLN A 505 30.86 22.36 13.37
C GLN A 505 30.45 23.75 13.88
N GLY A 506 29.19 23.96 14.29
CA GLY A 506 28.74 25.24 14.86
C GLY A 506 28.08 25.05 16.23
N GLU A 507 28.75 25.48 17.29
CA GLU A 507 28.19 25.64 18.63
C GLU A 507 27.13 26.76 18.68
N THR A 508 26.25 26.65 19.69
CA THR A 508 25.45 27.71 20.35
C THR A 508 24.31 28.44 19.63
N LEU A 509 23.52 27.77 18.76
CA LEU A 509 22.19 28.27 18.39
C LEU A 509 21.12 27.16 18.42
N GLY A 510 20.52 26.94 19.61
CA GLY A 510 19.29 26.14 19.75
C GLY A 510 19.09 25.31 21.03
N GLN A 511 19.75 25.64 22.15
CA GLN A 511 19.57 24.91 23.42
C GLN A 511 18.51 25.52 24.35
N GLU A 512 17.54 26.26 23.83
CA GLU A 512 16.41 26.68 24.66
C GLU A 512 15.55 25.45 24.96
N GLN A 513 15.60 24.99 26.21
CA GLN A 513 14.81 23.86 26.69
C GLN A 513 13.40 24.37 27.04
N ILE A 514 12.38 23.72 26.51
CA ILE A 514 10.98 23.98 26.82
C ILE A 514 10.42 22.84 27.65
N SER A 515 9.72 23.16 28.74
CA SER A 515 9.05 22.16 29.56
C SER A 515 7.99 21.42 28.74
N LEU A 516 7.68 20.17 29.09
CA LEU A 516 6.61 19.43 28.40
C LEU A 516 5.24 20.11 28.51
N ARG A 517 5.00 20.91 29.57
CA ARG A 517 3.75 21.64 29.77
C ARG A 517 3.68 22.84 28.82
N ASP A 518 4.76 23.60 28.70
CA ASP A 518 4.83 24.76 27.79
C ASP A 518 4.84 24.30 26.33
N ALA A 519 5.51 23.19 26.03
CA ALA A 519 5.47 22.55 24.72
C ALA A 519 4.05 22.09 24.35
N ALA A 520 3.29 21.56 25.30
CA ALA A 520 1.90 21.17 25.11
C ALA A 520 1.02 22.38 24.80
N GLN A 521 1.23 23.50 25.50
CA GLN A 521 0.55 24.77 25.27
C GLN A 521 0.91 25.35 23.89
N ALA A 522 2.20 25.45 23.56
CA ALA A 522 2.69 25.98 22.28
C ALA A 522 2.20 25.17 21.07
N THR A 523 2.05 23.85 21.23
CA THR A 523 1.60 22.96 20.15
C THR A 523 0.09 22.77 20.09
N GLY A 524 -0.68 23.18 21.10
CA GLY A 524 -2.08 22.83 21.25
C GLY A 524 -2.33 21.31 21.40
N ARG A 525 -1.36 20.56 21.92
CA ARG A 525 -1.44 19.10 22.13
C ARG A 525 -1.42 18.76 23.62
N SER A 526 -1.84 17.55 23.99
CA SER A 526 -1.73 17.10 25.38
C SER A 526 -0.30 16.68 25.73
N VAL A 527 0.08 16.85 27.00
CA VAL A 527 1.37 16.37 27.54
C VAL A 527 1.53 14.86 27.30
N THR A 528 0.45 14.08 27.48
CA THR A 528 0.42 12.63 27.20
C THR A 528 0.79 12.33 25.75
N TYR A 529 0.25 13.10 24.80
CA TYR A 529 0.55 12.92 23.38
C TYR A 529 2.03 13.18 23.07
N LEU A 530 2.61 14.25 23.64
CA LEU A 530 4.04 14.56 23.49
C LEU A 530 4.91 13.46 24.10
N ARG A 531 4.56 12.93 25.29
CA ARG A 531 5.22 11.77 25.90
C ARG A 531 5.17 10.54 24.99
N THR A 532 4.04 10.27 24.33
CA THR A 532 3.94 9.19 23.34
C THR A 532 4.87 9.41 22.15
N GLN A 533 5.03 10.66 21.67
CA GLN A 533 5.95 10.93 20.57
C GLN A 533 7.42 10.76 20.96
N ILE A 534 7.78 11.13 22.19
CA ILE A 534 9.11 10.87 22.76
C ILE A 534 9.34 9.36 22.87
N ALA A 535 8.37 8.60 23.39
CA ALA A 535 8.46 7.14 23.50
C ALA A 535 8.58 6.44 22.13
N GLN A 536 8.00 7.03 21.08
CA GLN A 536 8.10 6.54 19.70
C GLN A 536 9.39 6.99 18.98
N GLY A 537 10.29 7.72 19.65
CA GLY A 537 11.54 8.23 19.06
C GLY A 537 11.34 9.34 18.01
N LYS A 538 10.16 9.98 18.00
CA LYS A 538 9.82 11.05 17.04
C LYS A 538 10.16 12.44 17.55
N LEU A 539 10.32 12.58 18.86
CA LEU A 539 10.89 13.74 19.53
C LEU A 539 12.05 13.23 20.39
N ALA A 540 13.17 13.96 20.42
CA ALA A 540 14.33 13.57 21.21
C ALA A 540 13.99 13.62 22.70
N ARG A 541 14.39 12.58 23.44
CA ARG A 541 14.23 12.55 24.90
C ARG A 541 15.36 13.35 25.54
N GLN A 542 15.04 14.47 26.17
CA GLN A 542 15.98 15.26 26.96
C GLN A 542 15.47 15.40 28.40
N ARG A 543 16.40 15.50 29.36
CA ARG A 543 16.08 15.85 30.74
C ARG A 543 16.88 17.09 31.14
N ASN A 544 16.25 18.00 31.89
CA ASN A 544 16.96 19.12 32.51
C ASN A 544 17.77 18.62 33.74
N PRO A 545 18.61 19.47 34.36
CA PRO A 545 19.37 19.08 35.55
C PRO A 545 18.51 18.63 36.75
N ALA A 546 17.25 19.09 36.84
CA ALA A 546 16.29 18.63 37.84
C ALA A 546 15.65 17.26 37.51
N GLY A 547 16.05 16.64 36.40
CA GLY A 547 15.56 15.34 35.96
C GLY A 547 14.20 15.39 35.25
N GLU A 548 13.63 16.56 34.99
CA GLU A 548 12.35 16.69 34.30
C GLU A 548 12.51 16.50 32.80
N LEU A 549 11.50 15.90 32.15
CA LEU A 549 11.48 15.76 30.70
C LEU A 549 11.25 17.13 30.04
N VAL A 550 12.21 17.54 29.24
CA VAL A 550 12.19 18.77 28.44
C VAL A 550 12.37 18.42 26.97
N LEU A 551 12.00 19.36 26.10
CA LEU A 551 12.26 19.29 24.67
C LEU A 551 13.16 20.45 24.26
N SER A 552 13.99 20.26 23.24
CA SER A 552 14.57 21.42 22.56
C SER A 552 13.45 22.16 21.83
N ARG A 553 13.36 23.48 22.01
CA ARG A 553 12.39 24.33 21.30
C ARG A 553 12.49 24.16 19.79
N ARG A 554 13.72 24.01 19.27
CA ARG A 554 14.00 23.78 17.85
C ARG A 554 13.51 22.42 17.36
N ASP A 555 13.71 21.36 18.14
CA ASP A 555 13.19 20.02 17.81
C ASP A 555 11.66 20.01 17.77
N LEU A 556 11.03 20.75 18.68
CA LEU A 556 9.57 20.93 18.72
C LEU A 556 9.06 21.68 17.49
N GLU A 557 9.72 22.78 17.10
CA GLU A 557 9.38 23.57 15.90
C GLU A 557 9.52 22.76 14.62
N LEU A 558 10.64 22.06 14.42
CA LEU A 558 10.86 21.18 13.26
C LEU A 558 9.82 20.05 13.20
N TRP A 559 9.46 19.50 14.35
CA TRP A 559 8.41 18.49 14.46
C TRP A 559 7.01 19.06 14.12
N MET A 560 6.73 20.31 14.50
CA MET A 560 5.50 21.02 14.15
C MET A 560 5.42 21.32 12.66
N GLU A 561 6.49 21.85 12.04
CA GLU A 561 6.56 22.11 10.60
C GLU A 561 6.32 20.84 9.77
N ALA A 562 6.87 19.71 10.22
CA ALA A 562 6.69 18.43 9.55
C ALA A 562 5.25 17.89 9.62
N ARG A 563 4.45 18.31 10.61
CA ARG A 563 3.09 17.80 10.86
C ARG A 563 1.96 18.77 10.51
N GLY A 564 2.28 20.05 10.33
CA GLY A 564 1.28 21.10 10.17
C GLY A 564 0.59 21.47 11.48
N PRO A 565 -0.27 22.51 11.47
CA PRO A 565 -0.91 23.03 12.68
C PRO A 565 -1.75 21.96 13.39
N ALA A 566 -1.85 22.05 14.72
CA ALA A 566 -2.73 21.19 15.48
C ALA A 566 -4.19 21.37 15.06
N PRO A 567 -4.99 20.29 15.03
CA PRO A 567 -6.41 20.42 14.77
C PRO A 567 -7.02 21.26 15.88
N GLN A 568 -7.62 22.39 15.51
CA GLN A 568 -8.37 23.22 16.45
C GLN A 568 -9.47 22.38 17.12
N ARG A 569 -9.70 22.60 18.41
CA ARG A 569 -10.82 21.97 19.12
C ARG A 569 -12.13 22.48 18.52
N MET A 570 -13.14 21.62 18.42
CA MET A 570 -14.47 22.05 17.97
C MET A 570 -15.02 23.11 18.92
N ASN A 571 -15.30 24.29 18.39
CA ASN A 571 -16.10 25.29 19.10
C ASN A 571 -17.58 24.84 19.09
N PRO A 572 -18.20 24.58 20.25
CA PRO A 572 -19.58 24.08 20.32
C PRO A 572 -20.62 25.03 19.70
N ALA A 573 -20.30 26.32 19.55
CA ALA A 573 -21.19 27.32 18.92
C ALA A 573 -21.17 27.27 17.37
N VAL A 574 -20.27 26.50 16.76
CA VAL A 574 -20.09 26.45 15.30
C VAL A 574 -20.71 25.15 14.76
N ARG A 575 -21.51 25.26 13.69
CA ARG A 575 -22.01 24.08 12.98
C ARG A 575 -20.90 23.47 12.14
N TYR A 576 -20.73 22.16 12.25
CA TYR A 576 -19.76 21.39 11.49
C TYR A 576 -20.44 20.32 10.64
N THR A 577 -19.96 20.17 9.41
CA THR A 577 -20.35 19.10 8.50
C THR A 577 -19.19 18.13 8.32
N SER A 578 -19.47 16.82 8.33
CA SER A 578 -18.42 15.82 8.15
C SER A 578 -17.88 15.82 6.72
N ALA A 579 -16.60 15.48 6.54
CA ALA A 579 -15.98 15.42 5.20
C ALA A 579 -16.67 14.41 4.26
N LEU A 580 -17.35 13.39 4.80
CA LEU A 580 -18.15 12.44 4.02
C LEU A 580 -19.44 13.09 3.51
N GLN A 581 -20.20 13.76 4.39
CA GLN A 581 -21.40 14.50 4.00
C GLN A 581 -21.09 15.61 3.00
N ILE A 582 -19.95 16.30 3.14
CA ILE A 582 -19.50 17.31 2.16
C ILE A 582 -19.22 16.67 0.80
N ALA A 583 -18.62 15.47 0.79
CA ALA A 583 -18.35 14.76 -0.44
C ALA A 583 -19.67 14.40 -1.16
N GLU A 584 -20.67 13.91 -0.42
CA GLU A 584 -21.99 13.58 -0.94
C GLU A 584 -22.74 14.81 -1.44
N GLN A 585 -22.83 15.87 -0.62
CA GLN A 585 -23.51 17.13 -0.98
C GLN A 585 -22.94 17.79 -2.24
N LEU A 586 -21.64 17.61 -2.52
CA LEU A 586 -20.96 18.24 -3.65
C LEU A 586 -20.74 17.29 -4.83
N GLY A 587 -21.23 16.05 -4.77
CA GLY A 587 -20.99 15.04 -5.80
C GLY A 587 -19.50 14.73 -5.99
N LEU A 588 -18.70 14.87 -4.93
CA LEU A 588 -17.25 14.64 -4.94
C LEU A 588 -16.91 13.27 -4.37
N ASN A 589 -15.81 12.70 -4.84
CA ASN A 589 -15.22 11.55 -4.14
C ASN A 589 -14.63 12.01 -2.81
N PHE A 590 -14.90 11.30 -1.71
CA PHE A 590 -14.35 11.57 -0.37
C PHE A 590 -12.84 11.84 -0.36
N ASN A 591 -12.06 11.10 -1.15
CA ASN A 591 -10.60 11.29 -1.24
C ASN A 591 -10.20 12.67 -1.80
N THR A 592 -11.08 13.30 -2.58
CA THR A 592 -10.88 14.66 -3.09
C THR A 592 -11.00 15.66 -1.95
N VAL A 593 -12.10 15.60 -1.18
CA VAL A 593 -12.31 16.45 0.00
C VAL A 593 -11.19 16.24 1.01
N HIS A 594 -10.86 14.99 1.33
CA HIS A 594 -9.78 14.64 2.25
C HIS A 594 -8.39 15.13 1.78
N ARG A 595 -8.13 15.15 0.47
CA ARG A 595 -6.89 15.71 -0.09
C ARG A 595 -6.81 17.23 0.10
N HIS A 596 -7.92 17.95 -0.05
CA HIS A 596 -7.94 19.40 0.17
C HIS A 596 -7.76 19.73 1.65
N ILE A 597 -8.33 18.94 2.55
CA ILE A 597 -8.08 19.04 4.00
C ILE A 597 -6.60 18.84 4.31
N ARG A 598 -5.98 17.76 3.81
CA ARG A 598 -4.55 17.48 4.03
C ARG A 598 -3.61 18.55 3.49
N LYS A 599 -4.02 19.29 2.45
CA LYS A 599 -3.21 20.37 1.86
C LYS A 599 -3.45 21.73 2.53
N GLY A 600 -4.31 21.79 3.56
CA GLY A 600 -4.72 23.05 4.18
C GLY A 600 -5.61 23.92 3.30
N ALA A 601 -6.07 23.41 2.16
CA ALA A 601 -6.95 24.16 1.24
C ALA A 601 -8.41 24.17 1.71
N LEU A 602 -8.80 23.24 2.58
CA LEU A 602 -10.08 23.20 3.28
C LEU A 602 -9.79 23.06 4.77
N GLN A 603 -10.07 24.09 5.55
CA GLN A 603 -9.85 24.05 7.00
C GLN A 603 -10.82 23.03 7.62
N ALA A 604 -10.28 22.14 8.46
CA ALA A 604 -11.06 21.10 9.13
C ALA A 604 -10.50 20.83 10.53
N VAL A 605 -11.38 20.43 11.43
CA VAL A 605 -11.09 19.98 12.78
C VAL A 605 -11.35 18.48 12.91
N ARG A 606 -10.80 17.83 13.95
CA ARG A 606 -11.10 16.42 14.23
C ARG A 606 -12.31 16.35 15.16
N GLY A 607 -13.38 15.73 14.67
CA GLY A 607 -14.57 15.44 15.44
C GLY A 607 -14.48 14.12 16.22
N PRO A 608 -15.61 13.69 16.82
CA PRO A 608 -15.74 12.40 17.49
C PRO A 608 -15.29 11.26 16.56
N HIS A 609 -14.66 10.23 17.14
CA HIS A 609 -14.13 9.07 16.42
C HIS A 609 -13.07 9.41 15.35
N GLY A 610 -12.49 10.62 15.41
CA GLY A 610 -11.45 11.05 14.50
C GLY A 610 -11.95 11.42 13.10
N ALA A 611 -13.25 11.61 12.87
CA ALA A 611 -13.73 12.13 11.60
C ALA A 611 -13.21 13.55 11.34
N TRP A 612 -13.00 13.92 10.07
CA TRP A 612 -12.72 15.32 9.73
C TRP A 612 -14.04 16.09 9.61
N MET A 613 -14.13 17.19 10.35
CA MET A 613 -15.30 18.06 10.46
C MET A 613 -14.91 19.44 9.92
N VAL A 614 -15.75 20.06 9.10
CA VAL A 614 -15.49 21.36 8.47
C VAL A 614 -16.61 22.29 8.90
N SER A 615 -16.28 23.50 9.36
CA SER A 615 -17.32 24.48 9.70
C SER A 615 -18.02 24.97 8.44
N ASP A 616 -19.29 25.37 8.56
CA ASP A 616 -20.06 25.87 7.41
C ASP A 616 -19.38 27.09 6.76
N GLU A 617 -18.75 27.96 7.57
CA GLU A 617 -17.96 29.10 7.10
C GLU A 617 -16.72 28.68 6.29
N ALA A 618 -15.94 27.71 6.80
CA ALA A 618 -14.76 27.20 6.08
C ALA A 618 -15.16 26.49 4.77
N LEU A 619 -16.31 25.81 4.77
CA LEU A 619 -16.86 25.19 3.57
C LEU A 619 -17.31 26.24 2.55
N ALA A 620 -17.96 27.32 2.98
CA ALA A 620 -18.36 28.43 2.12
C ALA A 620 -17.14 29.14 1.52
N ALA A 621 -16.12 29.46 2.34
CA ALA A 621 -14.87 30.05 1.90
C ALA A 621 -14.15 29.16 0.88
N TRP A 622 -14.12 27.84 1.11
CA TRP A 622 -13.53 26.92 0.15
C TRP A 622 -14.31 26.85 -1.16
N LYS A 623 -15.64 26.86 -1.13
CA LYS A 623 -16.49 26.92 -2.34
C LYS A 623 -16.22 28.18 -3.17
N ALA A 624 -15.94 29.30 -2.53
CA ALA A 624 -15.58 30.56 -3.21
C ALA A 624 -14.13 30.56 -3.75
N SER A 625 -13.28 29.63 -3.31
CA SER A 625 -11.86 29.62 -3.66
C SER A 625 -11.57 29.09 -5.08
N LYS A 626 -10.51 29.63 -5.72
CA LYS A 626 -9.99 29.14 -7.02
C LYS A 626 -9.77 27.61 -7.07
N PRO A 627 -9.18 26.95 -6.04
CA PRO A 627 -9.05 25.50 -6.01
C PRO A 627 -10.36 24.74 -6.18
N PHE A 628 -11.46 25.20 -5.57
CA PHE A 628 -12.76 24.57 -5.73
C PHE A 628 -13.35 24.87 -7.12
N GLN A 629 -13.23 26.09 -7.64
CA GLN A 629 -13.68 26.44 -8.99
C GLN A 629 -13.03 25.57 -10.09
N ILE A 630 -11.76 25.17 -9.92
CA ILE A 630 -11.08 24.21 -10.81
C ILE A 630 -11.68 22.80 -10.70
N VAL A 631 -12.07 22.38 -9.50
CA VAL A 631 -12.71 21.07 -9.28
C VAL A 631 -14.14 21.08 -9.84
N ALA A 632 -14.90 22.14 -9.59
CA ALA A 632 -16.26 22.34 -10.07
C ALA A 632 -16.32 22.45 -11.61
N SER A 633 -15.41 23.19 -12.25
CA SER A 633 -15.33 23.25 -13.72
C SER A 633 -15.00 21.90 -14.34
N ARG A 634 -14.13 21.10 -13.70
CA ARG A 634 -13.84 19.72 -14.15
C ARG A 634 -15.00 18.75 -13.95
N LEU A 635 -15.86 18.99 -12.97
CA LEU A 635 -17.11 18.24 -12.79
C LEU A 635 -18.13 18.64 -13.85
N ARG A 636 -18.32 19.94 -14.10
CA ARG A 636 -19.23 20.45 -15.14
C ARG A 636 -18.80 20.05 -16.55
N ALA A 637 -17.50 19.93 -16.83
CA ALA A 637 -17.01 19.43 -18.11
C ALA A 637 -17.12 17.89 -18.26
N ARG A 638 -17.59 17.18 -17.23
CA ARG A 638 -17.78 15.72 -17.21
C ARG A 638 -19.25 15.29 -17.18
N THR A 639 -20.12 16.17 -16.70
CA THR A 639 -21.58 16.10 -16.88
C THR A 639 -21.95 16.65 -18.24
#